data_AF-A0A4R9JRR8-F1
#
_entry.id   AF-A0A4R9JRR8-F1
#
_cell.length_a   1.000
_cell.length_b   1.000
_cell.length_c   1.000
_cell.angle_alpha   90.00
_cell.angle_beta   90.00
_cell.angle_gamma   90.00
#
_symmetry.space_group_name_H-M   'P 1'
#
loop_
_entity.id
_entity.type
_entity.pdbx_description
1 polymer ?
#
loop_
_entity_poly.entity_id
_entity_poly.type
_entity_poly.pdbx_seq_one_letter_code
_entity_poly.pdbx_strand_id
1 'polypeptide(L)'
;MLDKNLKRIQFQESESAWIRSFSVESIKCLIVCRGPVRKETMDVFDAIGVKEYGILLSEKDSIVYPKALAPELRNFRFPENIHRVPDYMGAGKEEKEERIQQIIGIAKDNGYTHIFAGYGFMAEDAEFIEAIEKAGIIFMGPSSHVAKGAGAKDEAKKLARSLNVSVTPGVDNITALALLRKTGNSKDGLLKVAKENNLNFSFNDSKSLEDNAEILLQLSYEKTIDITSIPDLQKESEILCEDIWKKYPGKRIRFKYIGGGGGKGQRVISSKGEIESAVMEILAESKVTAVGSNRNFLIELNIENTRHNEIQLIGNGEWSLSLGGRDCSLQMHEQKLLEISQTVELLQKEADLVRSSNPKKAAILDKDVQTLKDMEHQAEVFGKAIRLNSVSTFECIVEGNSFFFMEVNTRIQVEHRVTEMVYKMKFTNPNDPNDFFYIDSLVEAMAVLSIHGPRVPKPERIVRNVSGAEVRINATNRALQPHAGGIIQNWSNPLPEEIRDDQGICTRNPDTGAFVHYNLAGAYDSNVALIVSYGESRTENLEILGNILRKTELRGQNLETNLLVHYGLIQWILGKDAMFKPSTAFMISYLAGIGALQAVINDLDLEYLWSEKTKAADADLKKILSKKMTLVIRPMERLLANPHLLGGFLGYFDGKLWTRSGNNVSFNENPIQFLDSLYYYLNLDTTEQKASSEKIWDHDEKLLIEAKEFYAELSKRTGLKTWKEISEAVAKGKNPSKEISEELWEKVKASHNGFQAGLETLLLLPKIGIKSNFFGLDVNADLDGVVPDEFKNKDTRDAFIKTLNPPPKMSGDEIVAPMGGMFYSKEAPNLPPLINEGDHFQAGQPLFIIEVMKMFNKILAPVSGTVVKNLMADSDGKIVTKAQPIFKIKPDEILKEESPEDIRARKIKVTKELGLG
;
A
#
# COMPACT_ATOMS: atom_id res chain seq x y z
N MET A 1 -25.29 15.93 -6.91
CA MET A 1 -24.51 17.12 -7.29
C MET A 1 -24.54 18.17 -6.20
N LEU A 2 -23.67 19.17 -6.28
CA LEU A 2 -23.69 20.36 -5.43
C LEU A 2 -24.17 21.57 -6.25
N ASP A 3 -25.12 22.33 -5.71
CA ASP A 3 -25.57 23.57 -6.33
C ASP A 3 -24.53 24.71 -6.20
N LYS A 4 -24.85 25.90 -6.71
CA LYS A 4 -24.01 27.10 -6.60
C LYS A 4 -23.70 27.52 -5.16
N ASN A 5 -24.51 27.09 -4.19
CA ASN A 5 -24.33 27.34 -2.75
C ASN A 5 -23.64 26.17 -2.04
N LEU A 6 -23.13 25.19 -2.79
CA LEU A 6 -22.52 23.95 -2.29
C LEU A 6 -23.47 23.08 -1.47
N LYS A 7 -24.78 23.20 -1.69
CA LYS A 7 -25.78 22.31 -1.11
C LYS A 7 -25.92 21.06 -1.97
N ARG A 8 -25.87 19.88 -1.34
CA ARG A 8 -26.18 18.60 -1.99
C ARG A 8 -27.66 18.57 -2.38
N ILE A 9 -27.93 18.44 -3.68
CA ILE A 9 -29.27 18.27 -4.23
C ILE A 9 -29.23 17.27 -5.40
N GLN A 10 -30.40 16.73 -5.75
CA GLN A 10 -30.56 15.93 -6.96
C GLN A 10 -30.73 16.84 -8.18
N PHE A 11 -30.32 16.40 -9.37
CA PHE A 11 -30.37 17.24 -10.57
C PHE A 11 -31.78 17.76 -10.87
N GLN A 12 -32.80 16.91 -10.71
CA GLN A 12 -34.22 17.22 -10.92
C GLN A 12 -34.80 18.26 -9.95
N GLU A 13 -34.17 18.46 -8.79
CA GLU A 13 -34.59 19.45 -7.78
C GLU A 13 -34.09 20.86 -8.11
N SER A 14 -33.18 21.00 -9.09
CA SER A 14 -32.61 22.30 -9.47
C SER A 14 -33.66 23.21 -10.11
N GLU A 15 -33.58 24.52 -9.86
CA GLU A 15 -34.40 25.53 -10.53
C GLU A 15 -33.96 25.77 -11.98
N SER A 16 -32.70 25.45 -12.34
CA SER A 16 -32.19 25.58 -13.71
C SER A 16 -32.65 24.43 -14.60
N ALA A 17 -33.26 24.77 -15.74
CA ALA A 17 -33.66 23.78 -16.74
C ALA A 17 -32.46 23.05 -17.36
N TRP A 18 -31.33 23.73 -17.53
CA TRP A 18 -30.11 23.12 -18.05
C TRP A 18 -29.53 22.12 -17.06
N ILE A 19 -29.46 22.47 -15.76
CA ILE A 19 -28.99 21.55 -14.72
C ILE A 19 -29.92 20.34 -14.62
N ARG A 20 -31.25 20.55 -14.57
CA ARG A 20 -32.23 19.44 -14.54
C ARG A 20 -32.07 18.47 -15.70
N SER A 21 -31.61 18.94 -16.86
CA SER A 21 -31.40 18.08 -18.03
C SER A 21 -30.35 16.98 -17.79
N PHE A 22 -29.43 17.16 -16.83
CA PHE A 22 -28.40 16.17 -16.48
C PHE A 22 -28.87 15.13 -15.45
N SER A 23 -30.18 15.03 -15.20
CA SER A 23 -30.73 13.98 -14.33
C SER A 23 -30.25 12.58 -14.73
N VAL A 24 -30.02 11.77 -13.71
CA VAL A 24 -29.58 10.37 -13.78
C VAL A 24 -30.65 9.41 -13.25
N GLU A 25 -31.88 9.88 -13.02
CA GLU A 25 -32.99 9.06 -12.49
C GLU A 25 -33.35 7.85 -13.37
N SER A 26 -32.98 7.88 -14.67
CA SER A 26 -33.19 6.79 -15.62
C SER A 26 -32.19 5.63 -15.48
N ILE A 27 -31.15 5.80 -14.67
CA ILE A 27 -30.19 4.73 -14.38
C ILE A 27 -30.90 3.66 -13.56
N LYS A 28 -30.83 2.41 -14.04
CA LYS A 28 -31.05 1.20 -13.27
C LYS A 28 -29.80 0.34 -13.42
N CYS A 29 -28.91 0.40 -12.43
CA CYS A 29 -27.57 -0.16 -12.54
C CYS A 29 -27.44 -1.50 -11.81
N LEU A 30 -26.78 -2.48 -12.43
CA LEU A 30 -26.27 -3.68 -11.76
C LEU A 30 -24.81 -3.44 -11.35
N ILE A 31 -24.54 -3.44 -10.05
CA ILE A 31 -23.21 -3.25 -9.49
C ILE A 31 -22.49 -4.61 -9.39
N VAL A 32 -21.42 -4.77 -10.17
CA VAL A 32 -20.66 -6.01 -10.38
C VAL A 32 -19.25 -5.86 -9.77
N CYS A 33 -19.20 -5.42 -8.52
CA CYS A 33 -17.97 -5.30 -7.73
C CYS A 33 -18.28 -5.59 -6.27
N ARG A 34 -17.28 -5.58 -5.37
CA ARG A 34 -17.44 -5.75 -3.92
C ARG A 34 -16.60 -4.75 -3.13
N GLY A 35 -16.77 -4.72 -1.81
CA GLY A 35 -15.94 -3.94 -0.91
C GLY A 35 -16.28 -2.44 -0.92
N PRO A 36 -15.32 -1.56 -0.59
CA PRO A 36 -15.58 -0.14 -0.33
C PRO A 36 -16.26 0.57 -1.52
N VAL A 37 -15.79 0.34 -2.74
CA VAL A 37 -16.37 0.95 -3.95
C VAL A 37 -17.83 0.57 -4.22
N ARG A 38 -18.25 -0.66 -3.85
CA ARG A 38 -19.67 -1.04 -3.95
C ARG A 38 -20.49 -0.17 -3.01
N LYS A 39 -20.06 -0.07 -1.74
CA LYS A 39 -20.77 0.69 -0.72
C LYS A 39 -20.84 2.18 -1.07
N GLU A 40 -19.73 2.74 -1.50
CA GLU A 40 -19.67 4.12 -2.00
C GLU A 40 -20.63 4.34 -3.18
N THR A 41 -20.64 3.42 -4.15
CA THR A 41 -21.53 3.54 -5.32
C THR A 41 -23.00 3.55 -4.91
N MET A 42 -23.38 2.71 -3.94
CA MET A 42 -24.74 2.69 -3.39
C MET A 42 -25.09 4.04 -2.73
N ASP A 43 -24.19 4.57 -1.90
CA ASP A 43 -24.41 5.85 -1.21
C ASP A 43 -24.51 7.02 -2.20
N VAL A 44 -23.66 7.03 -3.22
CA VAL A 44 -23.69 8.03 -4.31
C VAL A 44 -25.00 7.90 -5.09
N PHE A 45 -25.42 6.69 -5.46
CA PHE A 45 -26.67 6.46 -6.20
C PHE A 45 -27.89 6.95 -5.44
N ASP A 46 -27.97 6.66 -4.13
CA ASP A 46 -29.06 7.18 -3.28
C ASP A 46 -29.00 8.72 -3.17
N ALA A 47 -27.80 9.30 -3.06
CA ALA A 47 -27.62 10.76 -2.96
C ALA A 47 -27.97 11.51 -4.25
N ILE A 48 -27.71 10.93 -5.43
CA ILE A 48 -27.92 11.60 -6.73
C ILE A 48 -29.27 11.28 -7.37
N GLY A 49 -30.09 10.45 -6.72
CA GLY A 49 -31.47 10.16 -7.14
C GLY A 49 -31.61 9.01 -8.14
N VAL A 50 -30.68 8.05 -8.16
CA VAL A 50 -30.89 6.77 -8.85
C VAL A 50 -32.01 6.02 -8.13
N LYS A 51 -33.09 5.69 -8.85
CA LYS A 51 -34.33 5.18 -8.23
C LYS A 51 -34.24 3.73 -7.82
N GLU A 52 -33.49 2.94 -8.58
CA GLU A 52 -33.37 1.50 -8.40
C GLU A 52 -32.00 1.04 -8.88
N TYR A 53 -31.35 0.17 -8.12
CA TYR A 53 -30.13 -0.52 -8.53
C TYR A 53 -30.10 -1.91 -7.90
N GLY A 54 -29.20 -2.75 -8.40
CA GLY A 54 -28.98 -4.09 -7.90
C GLY A 54 -27.51 -4.39 -7.73
N ILE A 55 -27.25 -5.51 -7.09
CA ILE A 55 -25.88 -5.95 -6.82
C ILE A 55 -25.72 -7.41 -7.24
N LEU A 56 -24.52 -7.71 -7.71
CA LEU A 56 -24.06 -9.08 -7.83
C LEU A 56 -23.40 -9.50 -6.51
N LEU A 57 -23.81 -10.64 -5.97
CA LEU A 57 -23.32 -11.19 -4.72
C LEU A 57 -22.70 -12.56 -4.93
N SER A 58 -21.40 -12.67 -4.69
CA SER A 58 -20.73 -13.96 -4.68
C SER A 58 -21.21 -14.84 -3.53
N GLU A 59 -21.36 -16.14 -3.80
CA GLU A 59 -21.57 -17.14 -2.76
C GLU A 59 -20.42 -17.17 -1.76
N LYS A 60 -19.20 -16.80 -2.18
CA LYS A 60 -18.05 -16.65 -1.28
C LYS A 60 -18.22 -15.49 -0.28
N ASP A 61 -18.95 -14.44 -0.63
CA ASP A 61 -19.24 -13.29 0.26
C ASP A 61 -20.51 -13.48 1.11
N SER A 62 -21.16 -14.65 1.06
CA SER A 62 -22.50 -14.80 1.66
C SER A 62 -22.83 -16.17 2.25
N ILE A 63 -22.43 -17.26 1.61
CA ILE A 63 -22.83 -18.63 1.97
C ILE A 63 -21.63 -19.48 2.37
N VAL A 64 -20.54 -19.42 1.59
CA VAL A 64 -19.40 -20.33 1.73
C VAL A 64 -18.73 -20.17 3.09
N TYR A 65 -18.52 -18.94 3.54
CA TYR A 65 -17.81 -18.67 4.79
C TYR A 65 -18.75 -18.17 5.90
N PRO A 66 -18.83 -18.88 7.04
CA PRO A 66 -19.60 -18.43 8.19
C PRO A 66 -19.12 -17.05 8.68
N LYS A 67 -20.08 -16.18 9.00
CA LYS A 67 -19.83 -14.80 9.48
C LYS A 67 -19.01 -13.93 8.51
N ALA A 68 -19.06 -14.22 7.21
CA ALA A 68 -18.46 -13.39 6.16
C ALA A 68 -19.51 -12.70 5.28
N LEU A 69 -20.78 -12.63 5.73
CA LEU A 69 -21.85 -11.97 4.98
C LEU A 69 -21.53 -10.48 4.84
N ALA A 70 -21.41 -10.03 3.59
CA ALA A 70 -21.29 -8.62 3.21
C ALA A 70 -22.29 -7.76 4.01
N PRO A 71 -21.82 -6.98 4.99
CA PRO A 71 -22.71 -6.32 5.94
C PRO A 71 -23.61 -5.26 5.34
N GLU A 72 -23.21 -4.65 4.22
CA GLU A 72 -24.03 -3.68 3.47
C GLU A 72 -25.36 -4.28 3.00
N LEU A 73 -25.45 -5.61 2.88
CA LEU A 73 -26.68 -6.32 2.52
C LEU A 73 -27.80 -6.17 3.55
N ARG A 74 -27.48 -5.88 4.82
CA ARG A 74 -28.48 -5.79 5.89
C ARG A 74 -29.41 -4.59 5.75
N ASN A 75 -28.91 -3.52 5.16
CA ASN A 75 -29.66 -2.27 4.95
C ASN A 75 -29.83 -1.98 3.45
N PHE A 76 -29.71 -3.00 2.60
CA PHE A 76 -29.88 -2.83 1.16
C PHE A 76 -31.32 -2.45 0.83
N ARG A 77 -31.50 -1.34 0.12
CA ARG A 77 -32.82 -0.76 -0.18
C ARG A 77 -33.68 -1.64 -1.09
N PHE A 78 -33.05 -2.51 -1.89
CA PHE A 78 -33.72 -3.31 -2.93
C PHE A 78 -33.43 -4.81 -2.75
N PRO A 79 -33.91 -5.47 -1.68
CA PRO A 79 -33.53 -6.85 -1.36
C PRO A 79 -33.80 -7.86 -2.50
N GLU A 80 -34.83 -7.63 -3.32
CA GLU A 80 -35.14 -8.45 -4.50
C GLU A 80 -34.11 -8.30 -5.64
N ASN A 81 -33.28 -7.25 -5.60
CA ASN A 81 -32.25 -6.96 -6.60
C ASN A 81 -30.86 -7.45 -6.18
N ILE A 82 -30.79 -8.47 -5.32
CA ILE A 82 -29.55 -9.13 -4.91
C ILE A 82 -29.40 -10.42 -5.73
N HIS A 83 -28.47 -10.42 -6.68
CA HIS A 83 -28.29 -11.49 -7.64
C HIS A 83 -27.11 -12.36 -7.27
N ARG A 84 -27.34 -13.64 -6.95
CA ARG A 84 -26.29 -14.56 -6.49
C ARG A 84 -25.55 -15.22 -7.65
N VAL A 85 -24.25 -15.35 -7.49
CA VAL A 85 -23.35 -16.04 -8.42
C VAL A 85 -22.30 -16.84 -7.65
N PRO A 86 -21.78 -17.95 -8.19
CA PRO A 86 -20.69 -18.68 -7.53
C PRO A 86 -19.46 -17.81 -7.20
N ASP A 87 -19.10 -16.89 -8.09
CA ASP A 87 -18.01 -15.93 -7.93
C ASP A 87 -18.13 -14.78 -8.96
N TYR A 88 -17.18 -13.84 -9.00
CA TYR A 88 -17.25 -12.66 -9.90
C TYR A 88 -16.58 -12.85 -11.27
N MET A 89 -15.74 -13.87 -11.50
CA MET A 89 -14.92 -13.98 -12.72
C MET A 89 -14.87 -15.35 -13.40
N GLY A 90 -15.09 -16.46 -12.70
CA GLY A 90 -14.72 -17.81 -13.15
C GLY A 90 -13.23 -18.12 -12.95
N ALA A 91 -12.87 -19.40 -12.78
CA ALA A 91 -11.50 -19.84 -12.53
C ALA A 91 -10.65 -20.04 -13.80
N GLY A 92 -11.27 -19.97 -14.99
CA GLY A 92 -10.62 -20.15 -16.28
C GLY A 92 -11.39 -19.50 -17.42
N LYS A 93 -10.89 -19.61 -18.65
CA LYS A 93 -11.48 -18.91 -19.82
C LYS A 93 -12.94 -19.31 -20.09
N GLU A 94 -13.26 -20.60 -20.00
CA GLU A 94 -14.62 -21.10 -20.22
C GLU A 94 -15.58 -20.62 -19.13
N GLU A 95 -15.21 -20.77 -17.85
CA GLU A 95 -16.01 -20.26 -16.73
C GLU A 95 -16.14 -18.74 -16.75
N LYS A 96 -15.12 -18.01 -17.23
CA LYS A 96 -15.18 -16.57 -17.42
C LYS A 96 -16.22 -16.18 -18.46
N GLU A 97 -16.20 -16.83 -19.62
CA GLU A 97 -17.23 -16.59 -20.65
C GLU A 97 -18.63 -16.91 -20.10
N GLU A 98 -18.79 -18.04 -19.41
CA GLU A 98 -20.05 -18.38 -18.74
C GLU A 98 -20.48 -17.32 -17.72
N ARG A 99 -19.53 -16.82 -16.92
CA ARG A 99 -19.76 -15.75 -15.94
C ARG A 99 -20.22 -14.46 -16.62
N ILE A 100 -19.58 -14.06 -17.71
CA ILE A 100 -19.96 -12.89 -18.51
C ILE A 100 -21.40 -13.05 -19.02
N GLN A 101 -21.72 -14.20 -19.63
CA GLN A 101 -23.07 -14.46 -20.14
C GLN A 101 -24.11 -14.49 -19.01
N GLN A 102 -23.78 -15.05 -17.84
CA GLN A 102 -24.67 -15.05 -16.68
C GLN A 102 -24.94 -13.62 -16.17
N ILE A 103 -23.92 -12.77 -16.06
CA ILE A 103 -24.08 -11.37 -15.63
C ILE A 103 -24.95 -10.59 -16.62
N ILE A 104 -24.73 -10.78 -17.92
CA ILE A 104 -25.54 -10.14 -18.97
C ILE A 104 -26.99 -10.66 -18.94
N GLY A 105 -27.19 -11.97 -18.71
CA GLY A 105 -28.51 -12.57 -18.54
C GLY A 105 -29.27 -11.95 -17.37
N ILE A 106 -28.64 -11.90 -16.19
CA ILE A 106 -29.18 -11.21 -15.00
C ILE A 106 -29.54 -9.77 -15.31
N ALA A 107 -28.66 -9.05 -16.02
CA ALA A 107 -28.87 -7.66 -16.38
C ALA A 107 -30.15 -7.50 -17.24
N LYS A 108 -30.32 -8.33 -18.27
CA LYS A 108 -31.47 -8.30 -19.17
C LYS A 108 -32.77 -8.74 -18.50
N ASP A 109 -32.76 -9.84 -17.76
CA ASP A 109 -33.94 -10.42 -17.14
C ASP A 109 -34.59 -9.48 -16.12
N ASN A 110 -33.80 -8.58 -15.53
CA ASN A 110 -34.24 -7.61 -14.53
C ASN A 110 -34.33 -6.16 -15.06
N GLY A 111 -34.08 -5.96 -16.35
CA GLY A 111 -34.19 -4.65 -17.02
C GLY A 111 -33.17 -3.62 -16.55
N TYR A 112 -31.96 -4.04 -16.17
CA TYR A 112 -30.88 -3.12 -15.85
C TYR A 112 -30.41 -2.39 -17.11
N THR A 113 -30.32 -1.06 -17.03
CA THR A 113 -29.85 -0.21 -18.13
C THR A 113 -28.35 -0.02 -18.12
N HIS A 114 -27.71 -0.19 -16.95
CA HIS A 114 -26.28 0.02 -16.76
C HIS A 114 -25.63 -1.13 -15.99
N ILE A 115 -24.33 -1.35 -16.22
CA ILE A 115 -23.46 -2.18 -15.37
C ILE A 115 -22.29 -1.32 -14.89
N PHE A 116 -21.99 -1.39 -13.59
CA PHE A 116 -20.83 -0.75 -12.97
C PHE A 116 -19.94 -1.81 -12.34
N ALA A 117 -18.66 -1.86 -12.72
CA ALA A 117 -17.71 -2.87 -12.22
C ALA A 117 -16.66 -2.33 -11.24
N GLY A 118 -16.67 -1.03 -10.94
CA GLY A 118 -15.71 -0.42 -10.00
C GLY A 118 -14.26 -0.69 -10.40
N TYR A 119 -13.52 -1.37 -9.52
CA TYR A 119 -12.15 -1.82 -9.74
C TYR A 119 -11.96 -3.31 -9.43
N GLY A 120 -10.89 -3.88 -9.98
CA GLY A 120 -10.60 -5.31 -9.90
C GLY A 120 -11.56 -6.13 -10.75
N PHE A 121 -11.52 -7.45 -10.57
CA PHE A 121 -12.30 -8.41 -11.35
C PHE A 121 -12.19 -8.18 -12.87
N MET A 122 -13.31 -7.90 -13.54
CA MET A 122 -13.40 -7.66 -14.97
C MET A 122 -13.54 -6.16 -15.32
N ALA A 123 -13.26 -5.24 -14.39
CA ALA A 123 -13.51 -3.80 -14.59
C ALA A 123 -12.71 -3.16 -15.74
N GLU A 124 -11.58 -3.75 -16.11
CA GLU A 124 -10.72 -3.32 -17.23
C GLU A 124 -10.70 -4.35 -18.39
N ASP A 125 -11.57 -5.36 -18.32
CA ASP A 125 -11.61 -6.45 -19.28
C ASP A 125 -12.38 -6.04 -20.55
N ALA A 126 -11.64 -5.82 -21.63
CA ALA A 126 -12.22 -5.36 -22.89
C ALA A 126 -13.26 -6.31 -23.49
N GLU A 127 -13.15 -7.63 -23.27
CA GLU A 127 -14.10 -8.62 -23.77
C GLU A 127 -15.43 -8.52 -23.01
N PHE A 128 -15.35 -8.41 -21.68
CA PHE A 128 -16.51 -8.19 -20.81
C PHE A 128 -17.24 -6.89 -21.15
N ILE A 129 -16.50 -5.78 -21.27
CA ILE A 129 -17.09 -4.47 -21.59
C ILE A 129 -17.76 -4.51 -22.97
N GLU A 130 -17.10 -5.11 -23.97
CA GLU A 130 -17.67 -5.25 -25.31
C GLU A 130 -18.94 -6.14 -25.30
N ALA A 131 -18.97 -7.20 -24.49
CA ALA A 131 -20.14 -8.06 -24.34
C ALA A 131 -21.34 -7.30 -23.74
N ILE A 132 -21.11 -6.43 -22.75
CA ILE A 132 -22.12 -5.52 -22.19
C ILE A 132 -22.66 -4.57 -23.26
N GLU A 133 -21.77 -3.91 -24.00
CA GLU A 133 -22.15 -2.97 -25.07
C GLU A 133 -22.96 -3.67 -26.17
N LYS A 134 -22.55 -4.87 -26.61
CA LYS A 134 -23.28 -5.70 -27.60
C LYS A 134 -24.64 -6.14 -27.09
N ALA A 135 -24.79 -6.30 -25.78
CA ALA A 135 -26.05 -6.64 -25.15
C ALA A 135 -27.04 -5.46 -25.07
N GLY A 136 -26.64 -4.25 -25.47
CA GLY A 136 -27.45 -3.03 -25.40
C GLY A 136 -27.52 -2.42 -24.00
N ILE A 137 -26.60 -2.81 -23.11
CA ILE A 137 -26.48 -2.28 -21.74
C ILE A 137 -25.32 -1.28 -21.74
N ILE A 138 -25.46 -0.19 -20.98
CA ILE A 138 -24.40 0.82 -20.88
C ILE A 138 -23.40 0.39 -19.80
N PHE A 139 -22.11 0.31 -20.16
CA PHE A 139 -21.06 0.17 -19.16
C PHE A 139 -20.76 1.53 -18.53
N MET A 140 -20.94 1.65 -17.21
CA MET A 140 -20.61 2.85 -16.45
C MET A 140 -19.11 2.87 -16.15
N GLY A 141 -18.31 3.17 -17.16
CA GLY A 141 -16.85 3.17 -17.15
C GLY A 141 -16.31 3.50 -18.55
N PRO A 142 -14.99 3.45 -18.76
CA PRO A 142 -14.44 3.58 -20.11
C PRO A 142 -14.97 2.48 -21.04
N SER A 143 -15.31 2.84 -22.29
CA SER A 143 -15.83 1.88 -23.28
C SER A 143 -14.80 0.84 -23.69
N SER A 144 -15.27 -0.23 -24.35
CA SER A 144 -14.40 -1.32 -24.82
C SER A 144 -13.30 -0.84 -25.76
N HIS A 145 -13.54 0.20 -26.56
CA HIS A 145 -12.50 0.78 -27.43
C HIS A 145 -11.40 1.50 -26.64
N VAL A 146 -11.74 2.15 -25.52
CA VAL A 146 -10.75 2.79 -24.63
C VAL A 146 -9.95 1.70 -23.94
N ALA A 147 -10.63 0.68 -23.40
CA ALA A 147 -9.99 -0.47 -22.77
C ALA A 147 -9.01 -1.18 -23.72
N LYS A 148 -9.36 -1.37 -25.00
CA LYS A 148 -8.44 -1.93 -26.01
C LYS A 148 -7.26 -1.02 -26.32
N GLY A 149 -7.53 0.26 -26.61
CA GLY A 149 -6.49 1.22 -27.01
C GLY A 149 -5.49 1.57 -25.90
N ALA A 150 -5.86 1.35 -24.64
CA ALA A 150 -5.00 1.59 -23.47
C ALA A 150 -4.51 0.32 -22.76
N GLY A 151 -5.24 -0.80 -22.87
CA GLY A 151 -4.98 -2.03 -22.10
C GLY A 151 -3.89 -2.94 -22.67
N ALA A 152 -3.66 -2.92 -23.98
CA ALA A 152 -2.50 -3.60 -24.56
C ALA A 152 -1.24 -2.77 -24.30
N LYS A 153 -0.38 -3.20 -23.36
CA LYS A 153 0.84 -2.47 -22.93
C LYS A 153 1.70 -2.01 -24.11
N ASP A 154 1.80 -2.83 -25.16
CA ASP A 154 2.57 -2.51 -26.35
C ASP A 154 1.89 -1.44 -27.22
N GLU A 155 0.57 -1.53 -27.45
CA GLU A 155 -0.17 -0.53 -28.22
C GLU A 155 -0.22 0.81 -27.48
N ALA A 156 -0.43 0.78 -26.16
CA ALA A 156 -0.42 1.97 -25.31
C ALA A 156 0.95 2.66 -25.33
N LYS A 157 2.06 1.90 -25.28
CA LYS A 157 3.41 2.46 -25.41
C LYS A 157 3.70 2.98 -26.81
N LYS A 158 3.26 2.28 -27.87
CA LYS A 158 3.37 2.77 -29.26
C LYS A 158 2.62 4.10 -29.44
N LEU A 159 1.40 4.20 -28.87
CA LEU A 159 0.62 5.44 -28.87
C LEU A 159 1.29 6.53 -28.03
N ALA A 160 1.81 6.21 -26.84
CA ALA A 160 2.53 7.17 -26.02
C ALA A 160 3.73 7.77 -26.77
N ARG A 161 4.52 6.93 -27.45
CA ARG A 161 5.65 7.38 -28.28
C ARG A 161 5.19 8.29 -29.44
N SER A 162 4.10 7.95 -30.13
CA SER A 162 3.60 8.77 -31.25
C SER A 162 3.06 10.13 -30.79
N LEU A 163 2.60 10.22 -29.55
CA LEU A 163 2.14 11.45 -28.90
C LEU A 163 3.26 12.23 -28.19
N ASN A 164 4.52 11.77 -28.29
CA ASN A 164 5.66 12.33 -27.56
C ASN A 164 5.45 12.36 -26.02
N VAL A 165 4.67 11.40 -25.52
CA VAL A 165 4.58 11.09 -24.09
C VAL A 165 5.86 10.36 -23.67
N SER A 166 6.44 10.78 -22.55
CA SER A 166 7.66 10.19 -22.02
C SER A 166 7.41 8.74 -21.65
N VAL A 167 8.12 7.81 -22.30
CA VAL A 167 8.13 6.37 -21.95
C VAL A 167 9.52 5.97 -21.53
N THR A 168 9.67 4.86 -20.80
CA THR A 168 10.99 4.34 -20.44
C THR A 168 11.83 4.18 -21.71
N PRO A 169 13.01 4.82 -21.80
CA PRO A 169 13.84 4.76 -22.99
C PRO A 169 14.23 3.30 -23.25
N GLY A 170 13.93 2.80 -24.44
CA GLY A 170 14.14 1.40 -24.76
C GLY A 170 13.39 0.96 -26.01
N VAL A 171 13.59 -0.30 -26.36
CA VAL A 171 12.94 -0.98 -27.47
C VAL A 171 12.26 -2.27 -27.02
N ASP A 172 11.17 -2.62 -27.67
CA ASP A 172 10.32 -3.78 -27.39
C ASP A 172 10.21 -4.74 -28.59
N ASN A 173 10.93 -4.47 -29.68
CA ASN A 173 10.83 -5.18 -30.96
C ASN A 173 12.21 -5.59 -31.51
N ILE A 174 13.13 -6.03 -30.63
CA ILE A 174 14.51 -6.33 -31.01
C ILE A 174 14.63 -7.36 -32.13
N THR A 175 13.75 -8.37 -32.17
CA THR A 175 13.76 -9.38 -33.23
C THR A 175 13.47 -8.77 -34.61
N ALA A 176 12.58 -7.78 -34.67
CA ALA A 176 12.25 -7.07 -35.89
C ALA A 176 13.41 -6.17 -36.34
N LEU A 177 14.04 -5.45 -35.40
CA LEU A 177 15.21 -4.60 -35.67
C LEU A 177 16.41 -5.43 -36.17
N ALA A 178 16.68 -6.57 -35.54
CA ALA A 178 17.74 -7.48 -35.95
C ALA A 178 17.49 -8.06 -37.36
N LEU A 179 16.23 -8.42 -37.67
CA LEU A 179 15.85 -8.89 -39.00
C LEU A 179 15.99 -7.79 -40.06
N LEU A 180 15.55 -6.57 -39.76
CA LEU A 180 15.69 -5.43 -40.65
C LEU A 180 17.17 -5.14 -40.93
N ARG A 181 18.02 -5.13 -39.90
CA ARG A 181 19.45 -4.89 -40.08
C ARG A 181 20.11 -5.98 -40.93
N LYS A 182 19.74 -7.24 -40.71
CA LYS A 182 20.18 -8.40 -41.52
C LYS A 182 19.73 -8.31 -42.98
N THR A 183 18.57 -7.70 -43.24
CA THR A 183 17.99 -7.52 -44.58
C THR A 183 18.34 -6.17 -45.23
N GLY A 184 19.25 -5.41 -44.64
CA GLY A 184 19.68 -4.10 -45.14
C GLY A 184 18.60 -3.01 -45.06
N ASN A 185 17.68 -3.13 -44.11
CA ASN A 185 16.55 -2.22 -43.86
C ASN A 185 15.69 -1.98 -45.13
N SER A 186 15.40 -3.03 -45.88
CA SER A 186 14.78 -2.91 -47.21
C SER A 186 13.62 -3.88 -47.43
N LYS A 187 12.61 -3.42 -48.21
CA LYS A 187 11.49 -4.26 -48.69
C LYS A 187 11.99 -5.49 -49.45
N ASP A 188 12.94 -5.30 -50.36
CA ASP A 188 13.52 -6.38 -51.16
C ASP A 188 14.23 -7.41 -50.30
N GLY A 189 14.90 -6.99 -49.23
CA GLY A 189 15.54 -7.87 -48.26
C GLY A 189 14.54 -8.74 -47.49
N LEU A 190 13.43 -8.17 -47.02
CA LEU A 190 12.35 -8.94 -46.37
C LEU A 190 11.72 -9.96 -47.32
N LEU A 191 11.42 -9.56 -48.56
CA LEU A 191 10.86 -10.45 -49.59
C LEU A 191 11.84 -11.58 -49.94
N LYS A 192 13.14 -11.28 -50.01
CA LYS A 192 14.18 -12.28 -50.24
C LYS A 192 14.23 -13.31 -49.12
N VAL A 193 14.26 -12.89 -47.85
CA VAL A 193 14.26 -13.80 -46.70
C VAL A 193 13.00 -14.66 -46.68
N ALA A 194 11.83 -14.08 -46.95
CA ALA A 194 10.59 -14.83 -47.05
C ALA A 194 10.66 -15.93 -48.12
N LYS A 195 11.18 -15.59 -49.30
CA LYS A 195 11.33 -16.54 -50.41
C LYS A 195 12.33 -17.65 -50.11
N GLU A 196 13.48 -17.32 -49.52
CA GLU A 196 14.53 -18.29 -49.14
C GLU A 196 14.04 -19.29 -48.09
N ASN A 197 13.13 -18.86 -47.20
CA ASN A 197 12.59 -19.69 -46.12
C ASN A 197 11.20 -20.27 -46.43
N ASN A 198 10.70 -20.14 -47.67
CA ASN A 198 9.37 -20.60 -48.09
C ASN A 198 8.22 -20.09 -47.19
N LEU A 199 8.28 -18.83 -46.76
CA LEU A 199 7.26 -18.17 -45.94
C LEU A 199 6.23 -17.46 -46.83
N ASN A 200 4.95 -17.62 -46.53
CA ASN A 200 3.85 -16.99 -47.28
C ASN A 200 3.67 -15.53 -46.85
N PHE A 201 4.64 -14.68 -47.20
CA PHE A 201 4.67 -13.28 -46.82
C PHE A 201 4.41 -12.37 -48.02
N SER A 202 3.57 -11.37 -47.82
CA SER A 202 3.36 -10.28 -48.76
C SER A 202 3.60 -8.95 -48.03
N PHE A 203 4.39 -8.08 -48.65
CA PHE A 203 4.70 -6.78 -48.08
C PHE A 203 3.46 -5.88 -48.15
N ASN A 204 3.08 -5.31 -47.02
CA ASN A 204 1.98 -4.37 -46.92
C ASN A 204 2.51 -2.93 -46.95
N ASP A 205 2.31 -2.24 -48.08
CA ASP A 205 2.77 -0.86 -48.29
C ASP A 205 2.07 0.18 -47.39
N SER A 206 0.99 -0.19 -46.71
CA SER A 206 0.31 0.66 -45.71
C SER A 206 0.92 0.60 -44.30
N LYS A 207 1.89 -0.29 -44.07
CA LYS A 207 2.55 -0.51 -42.77
C LYS A 207 4.03 -0.12 -42.81
N SER A 208 4.63 0.13 -41.64
CA SER A 208 6.06 0.43 -41.57
C SER A 208 6.92 -0.78 -41.97
N LEU A 209 8.21 -0.56 -42.23
CA LEU A 209 9.15 -1.66 -42.46
C LEU A 209 9.24 -2.58 -41.22
N GLU A 210 9.17 -2.03 -40.01
CA GLU A 210 9.21 -2.77 -38.75
C GLU A 210 7.96 -3.65 -38.57
N ASP A 211 6.78 -3.11 -38.83
CA ASP A 211 5.52 -3.88 -38.77
C ASP A 211 5.52 -5.02 -39.79
N ASN A 212 6.07 -4.79 -40.99
CA ASN A 212 6.25 -5.83 -42.00
C ASN A 212 7.26 -6.91 -41.56
N ALA A 213 8.33 -6.52 -40.85
CA ALA A 213 9.29 -7.46 -40.28
C ALA A 213 8.66 -8.29 -39.14
N GLU A 214 7.83 -7.69 -38.28
CA GLU A 214 7.05 -8.41 -37.24
C GLU A 214 6.11 -9.45 -37.86
N ILE A 215 5.39 -9.11 -38.94
CA ILE A 215 4.53 -10.06 -39.66
C ILE A 215 5.36 -11.23 -40.22
N LEU A 216 6.52 -10.94 -40.81
CA LEU A 216 7.39 -11.98 -41.36
C LEU A 216 7.94 -12.92 -40.27
N LEU A 217 8.30 -12.37 -39.10
CA LEU A 217 8.72 -13.15 -37.92
C LEU A 217 7.61 -14.05 -37.41
N GLN A 218 6.37 -13.55 -37.34
CA GLN A 218 5.24 -14.35 -36.91
C GLN A 218 5.03 -15.56 -37.82
N LEU A 219 5.09 -15.36 -39.13
CA LEU A 219 5.01 -16.45 -40.12
C LEU A 219 6.16 -17.45 -39.99
N SER A 220 7.35 -17.01 -39.59
CA SER A 220 8.48 -17.92 -39.35
C SER A 220 8.26 -18.76 -38.10
N TYR A 221 7.73 -18.17 -37.02
CA TYR A 221 7.40 -18.90 -35.79
C TYR A 221 6.33 -19.98 -36.02
N GLU A 222 5.30 -19.68 -36.81
CA GLU A 222 4.25 -20.65 -37.18
C GLU A 222 4.78 -21.86 -37.96
N LYS A 223 5.88 -21.69 -38.69
CA LYS A 223 6.57 -22.78 -39.41
C LYS A 223 7.75 -23.36 -38.63
N THR A 224 7.99 -22.92 -37.41
CA THR A 224 9.12 -23.34 -36.58
C THR A 224 10.47 -23.06 -37.26
N ILE A 225 10.61 -21.89 -37.88
CA ILE A 225 11.83 -21.44 -38.58
C ILE A 225 12.38 -20.19 -37.89
N ASP A 226 13.70 -20.16 -37.69
CA ASP A 226 14.42 -18.97 -37.21
C ASP A 226 14.97 -18.15 -38.39
N ILE A 227 14.38 -16.99 -38.66
CA ILE A 227 14.93 -16.03 -39.63
C ILE A 227 15.90 -15.02 -38.98
N THR A 228 15.89 -14.94 -37.65
CA THR A 228 16.82 -14.16 -36.82
C THR A 228 17.52 -15.10 -35.84
N SER A 229 18.85 -15.15 -35.89
CA SER A 229 19.66 -16.01 -35.02
C SER A 229 19.98 -15.34 -33.67
N ILE A 230 20.39 -16.12 -32.67
CA ILE A 230 20.85 -15.55 -31.38
C ILE A 230 22.03 -14.57 -31.57
N PRO A 231 23.05 -14.86 -32.39
CA PRO A 231 24.09 -13.87 -32.72
C PRO A 231 23.56 -12.58 -33.34
N ASP A 232 22.51 -12.66 -34.18
CA ASP A 232 21.86 -11.46 -34.72
C ASP A 232 21.25 -10.61 -33.59
N LEU A 233 20.60 -11.25 -32.60
CA LEU A 233 20.03 -10.58 -31.43
C LEU A 233 21.09 -9.98 -30.50
N GLN A 234 22.21 -10.68 -30.28
CA GLN A 234 23.33 -10.18 -29.48
C GLN A 234 23.94 -8.93 -30.12
N LYS A 235 24.19 -8.97 -31.44
CA LYS A 235 24.71 -7.82 -32.18
C LYS A 235 23.75 -6.63 -32.19
N GLU A 236 22.45 -6.87 -32.35
CA GLU A 236 21.45 -5.81 -32.26
C GLU A 236 21.40 -5.22 -30.84
N SER A 237 21.47 -6.09 -29.82
CA SER A 237 21.50 -5.68 -28.41
C SER A 237 22.67 -4.76 -28.10
N GLU A 238 23.87 -5.05 -28.64
CA GLU A 238 25.05 -4.18 -28.50
C GLU A 238 24.79 -2.77 -29.01
N ILE A 239 24.21 -2.64 -30.20
CA ILE A 239 23.96 -1.37 -30.85
C ILE A 239 22.95 -0.55 -30.04
N LEU A 240 21.87 -1.20 -29.63
CA LEU A 240 20.81 -0.57 -28.82
C LEU A 240 21.34 -0.13 -27.46
N CYS A 241 22.16 -0.95 -26.80
CA CYS A 241 22.75 -0.60 -25.52
C CYS A 241 23.73 0.57 -25.65
N GLU A 242 24.56 0.59 -26.69
CA GLU A 242 25.46 1.71 -26.98
C GLU A 242 24.67 3.01 -27.21
N ASP A 243 23.56 2.96 -27.92
CA ASP A 243 22.73 4.15 -28.16
C ASP A 243 22.04 4.65 -26.89
N ILE A 244 21.54 3.74 -26.04
CA ILE A 244 21.02 4.10 -24.72
C ILE A 244 22.11 4.71 -23.85
N TRP A 245 23.31 4.11 -23.76
CA TRP A 245 24.41 4.66 -22.96
C TRP A 245 24.95 5.99 -23.47
N LYS A 246 24.95 6.24 -24.79
CA LYS A 246 25.29 7.56 -25.35
C LYS A 246 24.32 8.64 -24.85
N LYS A 247 23.03 8.32 -24.75
CA LYS A 247 21.99 9.24 -24.30
C LYS A 247 21.89 9.35 -22.77
N TYR A 248 22.19 8.26 -22.07
CA TYR A 248 22.09 8.12 -20.61
C TYR A 248 23.41 7.56 -20.03
N PRO A 249 24.49 8.35 -20.04
CA PRO A 249 25.80 7.89 -19.59
C PRO A 249 25.77 7.49 -18.11
N GLY A 250 26.38 6.34 -17.79
CA GLY A 250 26.48 5.82 -16.42
C GLY A 250 25.21 5.12 -15.89
N LYS A 251 24.12 5.07 -16.66
CA LYS A 251 22.91 4.32 -16.29
C LYS A 251 23.03 2.84 -16.71
N ARG A 252 22.37 1.97 -15.95
CA ARG A 252 22.28 0.53 -16.27
C ARG A 252 21.13 0.26 -17.24
N ILE A 253 21.18 -0.87 -17.92
CA ILE A 253 20.17 -1.28 -18.90
C ILE A 253 19.54 -2.59 -18.43
N ARG A 254 18.22 -2.68 -18.49
CA ARG A 254 17.44 -3.86 -18.17
C ARG A 254 17.01 -4.54 -19.46
N PHE A 255 17.25 -5.84 -19.52
CA PHE A 255 16.73 -6.73 -20.53
C PHE A 255 15.57 -7.50 -19.89
N LYS A 256 14.44 -7.65 -20.57
CA LYS A 256 13.26 -8.35 -20.02
C LYS A 256 12.47 -9.09 -21.12
N TYR A 257 12.21 -10.37 -20.94
CA TYR A 257 11.36 -11.12 -21.86
C TYR A 257 9.89 -10.66 -21.80
N ILE A 258 9.25 -10.51 -22.96
CA ILE A 258 7.89 -9.92 -23.07
C ILE A 258 6.79 -10.83 -22.49
N GLY A 259 7.00 -12.15 -22.49
CA GLY A 259 6.09 -13.11 -21.87
C GLY A 259 6.40 -13.49 -20.41
N GLY A 260 7.40 -12.86 -19.77
CA GLY A 260 7.86 -13.21 -18.43
C GLY A 260 7.15 -12.45 -17.31
N GLY A 261 6.54 -13.17 -16.37
CA GLY A 261 5.95 -12.64 -15.13
C GLY A 261 6.74 -13.01 -13.87
N GLY A 262 6.60 -12.23 -12.79
CA GLY A 262 7.14 -12.59 -11.46
C GLY A 262 8.66 -12.47 -11.31
N GLY A 263 9.30 -11.56 -12.06
CA GLY A 263 10.73 -11.27 -11.96
C GLY A 263 11.67 -12.30 -12.60
N LYS A 264 11.12 -13.33 -13.26
CA LYS A 264 11.86 -14.30 -14.08
C LYS A 264 12.07 -13.78 -15.50
N GLY A 265 13.21 -14.10 -16.10
CA GLY A 265 13.53 -13.73 -17.49
C GLY A 265 13.93 -12.26 -17.68
N GLN A 266 14.66 -11.68 -16.71
CA GLN A 266 15.20 -10.32 -16.79
C GLN A 266 16.66 -10.24 -16.34
N ARG A 267 17.46 -9.35 -16.94
CA ARG A 267 18.86 -9.09 -16.54
C ARG A 267 19.14 -7.61 -16.54
N VAL A 268 19.95 -7.15 -15.59
CA VAL A 268 20.42 -5.76 -15.56
C VAL A 268 21.91 -5.78 -15.85
N ILE A 269 22.31 -5.03 -16.85
CA ILE A 269 23.70 -4.94 -17.29
C ILE A 269 24.26 -3.54 -17.05
N SER A 270 25.56 -3.47 -16.80
CA SER A 270 26.29 -2.21 -16.59
C SER A 270 27.38 -1.97 -17.62
N SER A 271 27.74 -2.99 -18.40
CA SER A 271 28.82 -2.91 -19.38
C SER A 271 28.56 -3.74 -20.64
N LYS A 272 29.26 -3.41 -21.73
CA LYS A 272 29.15 -4.10 -23.01
C LYS A 272 29.49 -5.60 -22.92
N GLY A 273 30.44 -5.98 -22.06
CA GLY A 273 30.88 -7.37 -21.89
C GLY A 273 29.81 -8.31 -21.30
N GLU A 274 28.73 -7.76 -20.74
CA GLU A 274 27.64 -8.53 -20.14
C GLU A 274 26.49 -8.81 -21.12
N ILE A 275 26.49 -8.20 -22.32
CA ILE A 275 25.36 -8.26 -23.25
C ILE A 275 25.12 -9.68 -23.76
N GLU A 276 26.16 -10.35 -24.24
CA GLU A 276 26.04 -11.68 -24.82
C GLU A 276 25.49 -12.70 -23.82
N SER A 277 25.98 -12.66 -22.58
CA SER A 277 25.51 -13.54 -21.50
C SER A 277 24.10 -13.18 -21.08
N ALA A 278 23.77 -11.89 -20.95
CA ALA A 278 22.42 -11.45 -20.58
C ALA A 278 21.35 -11.92 -21.59
N VAL A 279 21.62 -11.82 -22.90
CA VAL A 279 20.72 -12.35 -23.95
C VAL A 279 20.52 -13.85 -23.76
N MET A 280 21.62 -14.61 -23.62
CA MET A 280 21.55 -16.06 -23.46
C MET A 280 20.77 -16.48 -22.21
N GLU A 281 21.03 -15.83 -21.09
CA GLU A 281 20.40 -16.13 -19.81
C GLU A 281 18.90 -15.87 -19.85
N ILE A 282 18.45 -14.77 -20.46
CA ILE A 282 17.02 -14.44 -20.57
C ILE A 282 16.28 -15.44 -21.46
N LEU A 283 16.87 -15.79 -22.61
CA LEU A 283 16.26 -16.75 -23.54
C LEU A 283 16.21 -18.16 -22.92
N ALA A 284 17.25 -18.56 -22.20
CA ALA A 284 17.32 -19.85 -21.51
C ALA A 284 16.31 -19.92 -20.35
N GLU A 285 16.25 -18.88 -19.51
CA GLU A 285 15.33 -18.83 -18.38
C GLU A 285 13.87 -18.78 -18.83
N SER A 286 13.60 -18.10 -19.96
CA SER A 286 12.26 -18.02 -20.57
C SER A 286 11.94 -19.23 -21.45
N LYS A 287 12.85 -20.22 -21.54
CA LYS A 287 12.69 -21.48 -22.29
C LYS A 287 12.41 -21.29 -23.79
N VAL A 288 12.98 -20.26 -24.41
CA VAL A 288 12.79 -19.91 -25.84
C VAL A 288 14.05 -20.07 -26.68
N THR A 289 14.97 -20.95 -26.25
CA THR A 289 16.16 -21.30 -27.02
C THR A 289 15.86 -22.25 -28.19
N ALA A 290 14.73 -22.95 -28.17
CA ALA A 290 14.32 -23.84 -29.26
C ALA A 290 14.07 -23.07 -30.57
N VAL A 291 14.32 -23.72 -31.71
CA VAL A 291 14.06 -23.16 -33.05
C VAL A 291 12.57 -22.86 -33.21
N GLY A 292 12.24 -21.72 -33.82
CA GLY A 292 10.85 -21.29 -34.02
C GLY A 292 10.21 -20.60 -32.83
N SER A 293 10.91 -20.48 -31.70
CA SER A 293 10.41 -19.78 -30.52
C SER A 293 10.41 -18.27 -30.76
N ASN A 294 9.40 -17.56 -30.22
CA ASN A 294 9.45 -16.10 -30.16
C ASN A 294 10.51 -15.66 -29.15
N ARG A 295 11.65 -15.18 -29.68
CA ARG A 295 12.81 -14.69 -28.90
C ARG A 295 12.81 -13.18 -28.67
N ASN A 296 11.68 -12.51 -28.86
CA ASN A 296 11.59 -11.07 -28.65
C ASN A 296 11.69 -10.72 -27.16
N PHE A 297 12.49 -9.71 -26.84
CA PHE A 297 12.66 -9.19 -25.48
C PHE A 297 12.88 -7.68 -25.51
N LEU A 298 12.57 -7.04 -24.38
CA LEU A 298 12.75 -5.62 -24.13
C LEU A 298 14.20 -5.32 -23.78
N ILE A 299 14.72 -4.21 -24.30
CA ILE A 299 15.94 -3.55 -23.82
C ILE A 299 15.55 -2.14 -23.41
N GLU A 300 15.61 -1.83 -22.11
CA GLU A 300 15.16 -0.55 -21.57
C GLU A 300 16.14 0.00 -20.53
N LEU A 301 16.09 1.31 -20.30
CA LEU A 301 16.82 1.96 -19.22
C LEU A 301 16.38 1.35 -17.88
N ASN A 302 17.34 0.91 -17.06
CA ASN A 302 17.03 0.46 -15.72
C ASN A 302 16.81 1.69 -14.82
N ILE A 303 15.57 1.89 -14.36
CA ILE A 303 15.26 2.91 -13.35
C ILE A 303 15.59 2.33 -11.98
N GLU A 304 16.45 3.01 -11.23
CA GLU A 304 17.02 2.51 -9.98
C GLU A 304 16.12 2.85 -8.80
N ASN A 305 15.80 4.14 -8.68
CA ASN A 305 14.99 4.67 -7.60
C ASN A 305 13.59 4.98 -8.14
N THR A 306 12.78 3.94 -8.24
CA THR A 306 11.42 4.04 -8.78
C THR A 306 10.49 4.64 -7.74
N ARG A 307 9.87 5.76 -8.08
CA ARG A 307 8.63 6.25 -7.46
C ARG A 307 7.46 5.91 -8.36
N HIS A 308 6.30 5.62 -7.77
CA HIS A 308 5.08 5.35 -8.50
C HIS A 308 4.15 6.55 -8.31
N ASN A 309 4.03 7.37 -9.35
CA ASN A 309 3.08 8.49 -9.36
C ASN A 309 2.06 8.28 -10.45
N GLU A 310 0.86 8.78 -10.26
CA GLU A 310 -0.22 8.59 -11.20
C GLU A 310 -1.10 9.83 -11.30
N ILE A 311 -1.74 10.04 -12.45
CA ILE A 311 -2.60 11.20 -12.73
C ILE A 311 -4.04 10.72 -12.92
N GLN A 312 -4.97 11.28 -12.14
CA GLN A 312 -6.40 11.03 -12.35
C GLN A 312 -6.85 11.71 -13.63
N LEU A 313 -7.52 10.98 -14.51
CA LEU A 313 -8.13 11.52 -15.72
C LEU A 313 -9.65 11.36 -15.68
N ILE A 314 -10.32 12.31 -16.35
CA ILE A 314 -11.73 12.26 -16.70
C ILE A 314 -11.88 12.77 -18.14
N GLY A 315 -12.75 12.13 -18.92
CA GLY A 315 -13.05 12.55 -20.28
C GLY A 315 -14.47 12.20 -20.72
N ASN A 316 -14.93 12.81 -21.80
CA ASN A 316 -16.27 12.56 -22.37
C ASN A 316 -16.26 11.98 -23.80
N GLY A 317 -15.07 11.61 -24.30
CA GLY A 317 -14.82 11.18 -25.67
C GLY A 317 -14.19 12.25 -26.57
N GLU A 318 -14.38 13.53 -26.26
CA GLU A 318 -13.87 14.67 -27.05
C GLU A 318 -12.81 15.48 -26.29
N TRP A 319 -13.03 15.70 -25.00
CA TRP A 319 -12.07 16.34 -24.10
C TRP A 319 -11.58 15.35 -23.04
N SER A 320 -10.39 15.63 -22.53
CA SER A 320 -9.79 15.00 -21.35
C SER A 320 -9.31 16.09 -20.41
N LEU A 321 -9.41 15.84 -19.10
CA LEU A 321 -8.97 16.72 -18.03
C LEU A 321 -8.24 15.89 -16.97
N SER A 322 -7.13 16.42 -16.45
CA SER A 322 -6.42 15.89 -15.30
C SER A 322 -6.97 16.44 -13.98
N LEU A 323 -7.10 15.58 -12.97
CA LEU A 323 -7.52 15.94 -11.60
C LEU A 323 -6.37 15.75 -10.60
N GLY A 324 -5.20 16.28 -10.95
CA GLY A 324 -3.98 16.15 -10.18
C GLY A 324 -3.42 14.73 -10.13
N GLY A 325 -2.33 14.58 -9.39
CA GLY A 325 -1.67 13.31 -9.20
C GLY A 325 -1.81 12.72 -7.80
N ARG A 326 -1.36 11.47 -7.67
CA ARG A 326 -1.19 10.74 -6.41
C ARG A 326 0.20 10.11 -6.38
N ASP A 327 0.85 10.13 -5.22
CA ASP A 327 2.06 9.35 -4.95
C ASP A 327 1.63 8.05 -4.27
N CYS A 328 1.88 6.94 -4.95
CA CYS A 328 1.56 5.59 -4.50
C CYS A 328 2.83 4.77 -4.26
N SER A 329 3.97 5.43 -4.05
CA SER A 329 5.26 4.77 -3.96
C SER A 329 5.42 3.91 -2.70
N LEU A 330 4.64 4.15 -1.64
CA LEU A 330 4.62 3.28 -0.46
C LEU A 330 3.78 2.04 -0.73
N GLN A 331 4.47 1.00 -1.20
CA GLN A 331 3.89 -0.28 -1.56
C GLN A 331 4.74 -1.45 -1.07
N MET A 332 4.12 -2.63 -0.96
CA MET A 332 4.78 -3.89 -0.63
C MET A 332 4.36 -4.97 -1.64
N HIS A 333 5.32 -5.62 -2.30
CA HIS A 333 5.03 -6.62 -3.35
C HIS A 333 4.03 -6.12 -4.41
N GLU A 334 4.21 -4.89 -4.89
CA GLU A 334 3.32 -4.23 -5.88
C GLU A 334 1.89 -3.98 -5.36
N GLN A 335 1.66 -4.06 -4.05
CA GLN A 335 0.41 -3.65 -3.41
C GLN A 335 0.57 -2.28 -2.74
N LYS A 336 -0.18 -1.29 -3.22
CA LYS A 336 -0.23 0.07 -2.64
C LYS A 336 -0.77 0.03 -1.20
N LEU A 337 -0.16 0.81 -0.31
CA LEU A 337 -0.46 0.83 1.13
C LEU A 337 -0.91 2.20 1.64
N LEU A 338 -0.15 3.24 1.29
CA LEU A 338 -0.41 4.65 1.61
C LEU A 338 -0.35 5.45 0.31
N GLU A 339 -1.43 6.14 0.01
CA GLU A 339 -1.59 6.96 -1.18
C GLU A 339 -1.85 8.41 -0.76
N ILE A 340 -1.07 9.34 -1.30
CA ILE A 340 -1.14 10.75 -0.92
C ILE A 340 -1.23 11.64 -2.14
N SER A 341 -1.98 12.74 -2.02
CA SER A 341 -2.16 13.69 -3.11
C SER A 341 -0.84 14.34 -3.53
N GLN A 342 -0.56 14.38 -4.83
CA GLN A 342 0.50 15.15 -5.49
C GLN A 342 -0.16 16.17 -6.42
N THR A 343 -0.32 17.40 -5.97
CA THR A 343 -0.99 18.45 -6.75
C THR A 343 -0.12 19.68 -6.89
N VAL A 344 -0.28 20.42 -7.99
CA VAL A 344 0.43 21.68 -8.23
C VAL A 344 0.20 22.66 -7.07
N GLU A 345 -1.03 22.75 -6.58
CA GLU A 345 -1.41 23.66 -5.50
C GLU A 345 -0.77 23.28 -4.16
N LEU A 346 -0.74 21.99 -3.83
CA LEU A 346 0.01 21.48 -2.67
C LEU A 346 1.49 21.80 -2.76
N LEU A 347 2.16 21.41 -3.86
CA LEU A 347 3.60 21.57 -4.01
C LEU A 347 4.00 23.05 -3.96
N GLN A 348 3.21 23.93 -4.59
CA GLN A 348 3.44 25.37 -4.54
C GLN A 348 3.26 25.94 -3.11
N LYS A 349 2.18 25.55 -2.40
CA LYS A 349 1.94 25.99 -1.02
C LYS A 349 3.08 25.55 -0.10
N GLU A 350 3.51 24.30 -0.20
CA GLU A 350 4.62 23.76 0.59
C GLU A 350 5.95 24.43 0.24
N ALA A 351 6.22 24.71 -1.04
CA ALA A 351 7.41 25.45 -1.47
C ALA A 351 7.43 26.86 -0.87
N ASP A 352 6.29 27.56 -0.88
CA ASP A 352 6.18 28.92 -0.39
C ASP A 352 6.27 28.99 1.15
N LEU A 353 5.70 28.02 1.86
CA LEU A 353 5.81 27.89 3.32
C LEU A 353 7.27 27.76 3.78
N VAL A 354 8.10 27.01 3.04
CA VAL A 354 9.49 26.77 3.42
C VAL A 354 10.49 27.69 2.72
N ARG A 355 10.05 28.56 1.80
CA ARG A 355 10.95 29.36 0.95
C ARG A 355 11.95 30.21 1.74
N SER A 356 11.51 30.79 2.86
CA SER A 356 12.36 31.61 3.73
C SER A 356 13.23 30.79 4.69
N SER A 357 12.73 29.67 5.22
CA SER A 357 13.41 28.86 6.23
C SER A 357 14.33 27.79 5.64
N ASN A 358 13.97 27.23 4.49
CA ASN A 358 14.72 26.21 3.76
C ASN A 358 14.60 26.41 2.23
N PRO A 359 15.36 27.37 1.65
CA PRO A 359 15.29 27.70 0.23
C PRO A 359 15.71 26.54 -0.69
N LYS A 360 16.52 25.60 -0.21
CA LYS A 360 16.90 24.40 -0.97
C LYS A 360 15.70 23.47 -1.17
N LYS A 361 14.94 23.20 -0.10
CA LYS A 361 13.70 22.42 -0.17
C LYS A 361 12.67 23.08 -1.08
N ALA A 362 12.50 24.41 -0.97
CA ALA A 362 11.60 25.14 -1.86
C ALA A 362 11.99 24.98 -3.35
N ALA A 363 13.28 25.07 -3.69
CA ALA A 363 13.74 24.88 -5.06
C ALA A 363 13.56 23.44 -5.58
N ILE A 364 13.55 22.43 -4.71
CA ILE A 364 13.22 21.05 -5.07
C ILE A 364 11.72 20.94 -5.38
N LEU A 365 10.88 21.48 -4.50
CA LEU A 365 9.42 21.48 -4.69
C LEU A 365 9.00 22.27 -5.94
N ASP A 366 9.66 23.40 -6.23
CA ASP A 366 9.43 24.18 -7.46
C ASP A 366 9.72 23.34 -8.73
N LYS A 367 10.70 22.42 -8.67
CA LYS A 367 10.97 21.48 -9.79
C LYS A 367 9.91 20.38 -9.86
N ASP A 368 9.47 19.85 -8.72
CA ASP A 368 8.38 18.87 -8.68
C ASP A 368 7.09 19.45 -9.26
N VAL A 369 6.80 20.74 -9.02
CA VAL A 369 5.68 21.46 -9.64
C VAL A 369 5.76 21.38 -11.17
N GLN A 370 6.94 21.63 -11.75
CA GLN A 370 7.11 21.58 -13.20
C GLN A 370 6.95 20.15 -13.73
N THR A 371 7.59 19.17 -13.09
CA THR A 371 7.45 17.75 -13.45
C THR A 371 6.00 17.32 -13.42
N LEU A 372 5.23 17.69 -12.39
CA LEU A 372 3.81 17.35 -12.29
C LEU A 372 2.97 18.03 -13.38
N LYS A 373 3.22 19.29 -13.71
CA LYS A 373 2.53 19.97 -14.82
C LYS A 373 2.76 19.26 -16.15
N ASP A 374 3.99 18.81 -16.40
CA ASP A 374 4.33 18.09 -17.62
C ASP A 374 3.65 16.71 -17.65
N MET A 375 3.57 16.02 -16.50
CA MET A 375 2.83 14.76 -16.34
C MET A 375 1.33 14.94 -16.59
N GLU A 376 0.69 15.94 -15.96
CA GLU A 376 -0.72 16.26 -16.15
C GLU A 376 -1.03 16.57 -17.62
N HIS A 377 -0.17 17.37 -18.27
CA HIS A 377 -0.32 17.70 -19.68
C HIS A 377 -0.24 16.45 -20.58
N GLN A 378 0.78 15.61 -20.39
CA GLN A 378 0.94 14.39 -21.17
C GLN A 378 -0.21 13.40 -20.95
N ALA A 379 -0.71 13.29 -19.71
CA ALA A 379 -1.88 12.48 -19.39
C ALA A 379 -3.15 12.99 -20.11
N GLU A 380 -3.38 14.31 -20.17
CA GLU A 380 -4.51 14.89 -20.92
C GLU A 380 -4.40 14.64 -22.43
N VAL A 381 -3.20 14.78 -23.01
CA VAL A 381 -2.94 14.49 -24.42
C VAL A 381 -3.24 13.02 -24.73
N PHE A 382 -2.76 12.11 -23.88
CA PHE A 382 -3.00 10.68 -24.02
C PHE A 382 -4.49 10.33 -23.89
N GLY A 383 -5.15 10.85 -22.85
CA GLY A 383 -6.59 10.64 -22.62
C GLY A 383 -7.45 11.13 -23.78
N LYS A 384 -7.10 12.28 -24.38
CA LYS A 384 -7.78 12.79 -25.57
C LYS A 384 -7.55 11.89 -26.79
N ALA A 385 -6.34 11.38 -26.99
CA ALA A 385 -6.00 10.54 -28.13
C ALA A 385 -6.75 9.20 -28.13
N ILE A 386 -6.96 8.59 -26.95
CA ILE A 386 -7.76 7.37 -26.80
C ILE A 386 -9.27 7.63 -26.76
N ARG A 387 -9.70 8.90 -26.85
CA ARG A 387 -11.09 9.33 -26.67
C ARG A 387 -11.69 8.82 -25.36
N LEU A 388 -10.97 9.05 -24.27
CA LEU A 388 -11.43 8.69 -22.93
C LEU A 388 -12.83 9.28 -22.68
N ASN A 389 -13.79 8.42 -22.34
CA ASN A 389 -15.21 8.76 -22.18
C ASN A 389 -15.77 8.47 -20.77
N SER A 390 -14.87 8.31 -19.80
CA SER A 390 -15.18 8.15 -18.39
C SER A 390 -13.95 8.53 -17.57
N VAL A 391 -13.76 7.95 -16.39
CA VAL A 391 -12.57 8.13 -15.56
C VAL A 391 -11.52 7.07 -15.86
N SER A 392 -10.25 7.44 -15.77
CA SER A 392 -9.11 6.51 -15.86
C SER A 392 -7.94 7.06 -15.05
N THR A 393 -6.88 6.27 -14.89
CA THR A 393 -5.65 6.75 -14.26
C THR A 393 -4.44 6.48 -15.14
N PHE A 394 -3.62 7.50 -15.33
CA PHE A 394 -2.37 7.46 -16.09
C PHE A 394 -1.18 7.26 -15.13
N GLU A 395 -0.53 6.10 -15.16
CA GLU A 395 0.54 5.75 -14.22
C GLU A 395 1.94 6.00 -14.80
N CYS A 396 2.85 6.47 -13.94
CA CYS A 396 4.21 6.83 -14.25
C CYS A 396 5.21 6.28 -13.23
N ILE A 397 6.36 5.85 -13.72
CA ILE A 397 7.59 5.77 -12.91
C ILE A 397 8.21 7.16 -12.86
N VAL A 398 8.61 7.62 -11.69
CA VAL A 398 9.34 8.88 -11.50
C VAL A 398 10.71 8.59 -10.86
N GLU A 399 11.77 9.20 -11.41
CA GLU A 399 13.13 9.21 -10.84
C GLU A 399 13.70 10.63 -10.92
N GLY A 400 13.90 11.26 -9.75
CA GLY A 400 14.22 12.68 -9.68
C GLY A 400 13.11 13.52 -10.34
N ASN A 401 13.47 14.28 -11.38
CA ASN A 401 12.52 15.11 -12.14
C ASN A 401 12.09 14.48 -13.47
N SER A 402 12.58 13.28 -13.77
CA SER A 402 12.20 12.53 -14.97
C SER A 402 11.03 11.62 -14.63
N PHE A 403 10.08 11.50 -15.56
CA PHE A 403 8.97 10.57 -15.44
C PHE A 403 8.79 9.77 -16.72
N PHE A 404 8.23 8.57 -16.59
CA PHE A 404 8.06 7.61 -17.67
C PHE A 404 6.71 6.92 -17.53
N PHE A 405 5.86 7.07 -18.53
CA PHE A 405 4.58 6.39 -18.67
C PHE A 405 4.75 4.86 -18.55
N MET A 406 3.91 4.26 -17.71
CA MET A 406 3.82 2.82 -17.52
C MET A 406 2.63 2.23 -18.26
N GLU A 407 1.43 2.68 -17.88
CA GLU A 407 0.15 2.16 -18.33
C GLU A 407 -0.98 3.13 -17.98
N VAL A 408 -2.16 2.87 -18.57
CA VAL A 408 -3.41 3.55 -18.18
C VAL A 408 -4.37 2.50 -17.62
N ASN A 409 -4.78 2.69 -16.37
CA ASN A 409 -5.87 1.92 -15.77
C ASN A 409 -7.20 2.48 -16.28
N THR A 410 -7.91 1.73 -17.12
CA THR A 410 -9.18 2.14 -17.74
C THR A 410 -10.39 1.89 -16.83
N ARG A 411 -10.26 2.31 -15.57
CA ARG A 411 -11.26 2.18 -14.52
C ARG A 411 -11.00 3.22 -13.43
N ILE A 412 -11.96 3.35 -12.52
CA ILE A 412 -11.72 4.01 -11.23
C ILE A 412 -10.69 3.20 -10.43
N GLN A 413 -9.90 3.85 -9.59
CA GLN A 413 -8.92 3.21 -8.70
C GLN A 413 -9.39 3.27 -7.24
N VAL A 414 -8.75 2.51 -6.36
CA VAL A 414 -9.16 2.46 -4.94
C VAL A 414 -8.96 3.83 -4.31
N GLU A 415 -7.77 4.37 -4.52
CA GLU A 415 -7.22 5.64 -4.04
C GLU A 415 -7.83 6.90 -4.69
N HIS A 416 -8.92 6.76 -5.45
CA HIS A 416 -9.59 7.89 -6.10
C HIS A 416 -10.17 8.89 -5.07
N ARG A 417 -10.45 8.42 -3.85
CA ARG A 417 -10.91 9.25 -2.72
C ARG A 417 -9.90 10.34 -2.37
N VAL A 418 -8.60 10.07 -2.52
CA VAL A 418 -7.53 11.08 -2.35
C VAL A 418 -7.75 12.26 -3.31
N THR A 419 -8.08 11.98 -4.57
CA THR A 419 -8.36 13.02 -5.57
C THR A 419 -9.65 13.78 -5.26
N GLU A 420 -10.70 13.07 -4.84
CA GLU A 420 -11.96 13.71 -4.45
C GLU A 420 -11.80 14.63 -3.24
N MET A 421 -10.94 14.29 -2.28
CA MET A 421 -10.65 15.17 -1.15
C MET A 421 -10.00 16.48 -1.58
N VAL A 422 -9.20 16.46 -2.65
CA VAL A 422 -8.47 17.64 -3.11
C VAL A 422 -9.27 18.47 -4.10
N TYR A 423 -10.05 17.85 -4.99
CA TYR A 423 -10.74 18.57 -6.06
C TYR A 423 -12.24 18.29 -6.14
N LYS A 424 -12.97 19.31 -6.59
CA LYS A 424 -14.31 19.19 -7.18
C LYS A 424 -14.26 19.72 -8.61
N MET A 425 -15.21 19.30 -9.42
CA MET A 425 -15.35 19.71 -10.81
C MET A 425 -16.52 20.68 -10.93
N LYS A 426 -16.31 21.85 -11.52
CA LYS A 426 -17.36 22.83 -11.82
C LYS A 426 -17.77 22.70 -13.29
N PHE A 427 -19.04 22.40 -13.53
CA PHE A 427 -19.63 22.35 -14.87
C PHE A 427 -20.47 23.60 -15.09
N THR A 428 -20.12 24.39 -16.12
CA THR A 428 -20.77 25.66 -16.44
C THR A 428 -21.56 25.54 -17.73
N ASN A 429 -22.77 26.11 -17.75
CA ASN A 429 -23.60 26.19 -18.95
C ASN A 429 -22.88 27.05 -20.01
N PRO A 430 -22.63 26.51 -21.23
CA PRO A 430 -21.96 27.28 -22.28
C PRO A 430 -22.72 28.55 -22.70
N ASN A 431 -24.02 28.62 -22.43
CA ASN A 431 -24.88 29.76 -22.79
C ASN A 431 -25.12 30.73 -21.62
N ASP A 432 -24.80 30.37 -20.39
CA ASP A 432 -24.95 31.23 -19.21
C ASP A 432 -23.87 30.91 -18.15
N PRO A 433 -22.85 31.78 -17.97
CA PRO A 433 -21.78 31.53 -17.02
C PRO A 433 -22.23 31.54 -15.54
N ASN A 434 -23.43 32.07 -15.24
CA ASN A 434 -24.00 32.05 -13.89
C ASN A 434 -24.77 30.76 -13.57
N ASP A 435 -24.99 29.92 -14.57
CA ASP A 435 -25.68 28.64 -14.43
C ASP A 435 -24.66 27.50 -14.41
N PHE A 436 -24.33 27.03 -13.21
CA PHE A 436 -23.32 26.00 -13.01
C PHE A 436 -23.65 25.10 -11.81
N PHE A 437 -23.05 23.92 -11.79
CA PHE A 437 -23.10 22.99 -10.67
C PHE A 437 -21.72 22.38 -10.44
N TYR A 438 -21.53 21.74 -9.29
CA TYR A 438 -20.33 20.97 -9.00
C TYR A 438 -20.62 19.48 -8.84
N ILE A 439 -19.64 18.67 -9.22
CA ILE A 439 -19.54 17.26 -8.86
C ILE A 439 -18.24 17.08 -8.09
N ASP A 440 -18.32 16.43 -6.95
CA ASP A 440 -17.20 16.16 -6.05
C ASP A 440 -16.99 14.65 -5.79
N SER A 441 -17.71 13.80 -6.55
CA SER A 441 -17.55 12.34 -6.60
C SER A 441 -17.31 11.88 -8.05
N LEU A 442 -16.31 11.03 -8.26
CA LEU A 442 -15.99 10.42 -9.54
C LEU A 442 -17.04 9.39 -9.94
N VAL A 443 -17.64 8.66 -9.00
CA VAL A 443 -18.78 7.77 -9.30
C VAL A 443 -19.97 8.57 -9.82
N GLU A 444 -20.27 9.73 -9.23
CA GLU A 444 -21.31 10.63 -9.74
C GLU A 444 -20.95 11.14 -11.15
N ALA A 445 -19.69 11.53 -11.38
CA ALA A 445 -19.23 11.97 -12.69
C ALA A 445 -19.35 10.86 -13.76
N MET A 446 -19.02 9.62 -13.41
CA MET A 446 -19.19 8.45 -14.27
C MET A 446 -20.66 8.22 -14.63
N ALA A 447 -21.58 8.35 -13.66
CA ALA A 447 -23.02 8.25 -13.90
C ALA A 447 -23.50 9.32 -14.88
N VAL A 448 -23.11 10.58 -14.68
CA VAL A 448 -23.46 11.69 -15.58
C VAL A 448 -22.90 11.48 -16.98
N LEU A 449 -21.63 11.07 -17.10
CA LEU A 449 -20.98 10.81 -18.39
C LEU A 449 -21.61 9.63 -19.14
N SER A 450 -22.06 8.59 -18.42
CA SER A 450 -22.65 7.39 -19.03
C SER A 450 -23.93 7.68 -19.81
N ILE A 451 -24.69 8.73 -19.44
CA ILE A 451 -25.90 9.15 -20.16
C ILE A 451 -25.62 10.37 -21.05
N HIS A 452 -24.89 11.36 -20.53
CA HIS A 452 -24.85 12.70 -21.12
C HIS A 452 -23.50 13.03 -21.77
N GLY A 453 -22.52 12.12 -21.75
CA GLY A 453 -21.12 12.35 -22.17
C GLY A 453 -20.93 13.31 -23.34
N PRO A 454 -21.53 13.06 -24.53
CA PRO A 454 -21.32 13.89 -25.72
C PRO A 454 -21.64 15.38 -25.55
N ARG A 455 -22.52 15.75 -24.62
CA ARG A 455 -22.93 17.15 -24.37
C ARG A 455 -22.42 17.73 -23.05
N VAL A 456 -21.73 16.94 -22.22
CA VAL A 456 -21.15 17.42 -20.96
C VAL A 456 -20.00 18.38 -21.29
N PRO A 457 -20.05 19.65 -20.83
CA PRO A 457 -18.95 20.60 -21.07
C PRO A 457 -17.71 20.18 -20.27
N LYS A 458 -16.51 20.55 -20.77
CA LYS A 458 -15.26 20.33 -20.02
C LYS A 458 -15.35 21.11 -18.70
N PRO A 459 -15.22 20.45 -17.53
CA PRO A 459 -15.33 21.14 -16.26
C PRO A 459 -14.06 21.94 -15.94
N GLU A 460 -14.20 22.91 -15.03
CA GLU A 460 -13.07 23.53 -14.34
C GLU A 460 -12.73 22.70 -13.09
N ARG A 461 -11.44 22.38 -12.90
CA ARG A 461 -10.94 21.76 -11.67
C ARG A 461 -10.84 22.82 -10.57
N ILE A 462 -11.53 22.61 -9.45
CA ILE A 462 -11.57 23.54 -8.30
C ILE A 462 -11.03 22.84 -7.06
N VAL A 463 -10.06 23.47 -6.40
CA VAL A 463 -9.50 22.99 -5.13
C VAL A 463 -10.57 23.01 -4.02
N ARG A 464 -10.65 21.92 -3.27
CA ARG A 464 -11.48 21.75 -2.06
C ARG A 464 -10.62 21.86 -0.81
N ASN A 465 -9.61 21.00 -0.74
CA ASN A 465 -8.60 20.94 0.32
C ASN A 465 -7.23 20.85 -0.36
N VAL A 466 -6.16 21.20 0.34
CA VAL A 466 -4.82 21.25 -0.28
C VAL A 466 -4.13 19.88 -0.28
N SER A 467 -4.39 19.04 0.71
CA SER A 467 -3.84 17.68 0.76
C SER A 467 -4.94 16.65 1.06
N GLY A 468 -4.85 15.49 0.41
CA GLY A 468 -5.60 14.28 0.71
C GLY A 468 -4.66 13.09 0.94
N ALA A 469 -5.08 12.14 1.78
CA ALA A 469 -4.35 10.90 2.04
C ALA A 469 -5.33 9.74 2.27
N GLU A 470 -4.91 8.53 1.91
CA GLU A 470 -5.64 7.29 2.12
C GLU A 470 -4.69 6.21 2.63
N VAL A 471 -5.13 5.41 3.61
CA VAL A 471 -4.46 4.17 3.99
C VAL A 471 -5.38 2.98 3.84
N ARG A 472 -4.80 1.87 3.35
CA ARG A 472 -5.49 0.58 3.23
C ARG A 472 -5.28 -0.24 4.49
N ILE A 473 -6.34 -0.42 5.27
CA ILE A 473 -6.31 -1.36 6.41
C ILE A 473 -6.50 -2.77 5.86
N ASN A 474 -5.44 -3.58 5.92
CA ASN A 474 -5.42 -4.94 5.40
C ASN A 474 -5.24 -5.97 6.52
N ALA A 475 -5.82 -7.16 6.31
CA ALA A 475 -5.64 -8.36 7.11
C ALA A 475 -4.25 -8.97 6.85
N THR A 476 -3.24 -8.34 7.45
CA THR A 476 -1.83 -8.75 7.33
C THR A 476 -1.15 -8.70 8.70
N ASN A 477 -0.15 -9.54 8.89
CA ASN A 477 0.66 -9.54 10.10
C ASN A 477 1.61 -8.34 10.19
N ARG A 478 2.39 -8.29 11.28
CA ARG A 478 3.41 -7.24 11.52
C ARG A 478 4.51 -7.16 10.46
N ALA A 479 4.70 -8.20 9.65
CA ALA A 479 5.64 -8.23 8.52
C ALA A 479 4.95 -7.94 7.17
N LEU A 480 3.70 -7.47 7.18
CA LEU A 480 2.85 -7.25 6.00
C LEU A 480 2.58 -8.50 5.16
N GLN A 481 2.66 -9.70 5.75
CA GLN A 481 2.25 -10.93 5.09
C GLN A 481 0.74 -11.16 5.30
N PRO A 482 0.00 -11.69 4.31
CA PRO A 482 -1.44 -11.97 4.45
C PRO A 482 -1.77 -12.83 5.66
N HIS A 483 -2.82 -12.46 6.39
CA HIS A 483 -3.29 -13.16 7.60
C HIS A 483 -4.81 -13.39 7.53
N ALA A 484 -5.21 -14.61 7.17
CA ALA A 484 -6.62 -15.01 7.07
C ALA A 484 -7.10 -15.73 8.33
N GLY A 485 -8.43 -15.79 8.52
CA GLY A 485 -9.10 -16.52 9.59
C GLY A 485 -9.24 -15.76 10.91
N GLY A 486 -8.86 -14.48 10.94
CA GLY A 486 -9.13 -13.59 12.07
C GLY A 486 -10.61 -13.21 12.17
N ILE A 487 -11.13 -13.08 13.40
CA ILE A 487 -12.50 -12.66 13.65
C ILE A 487 -12.51 -11.26 14.25
N ILE A 488 -13.06 -10.29 13.54
CA ILE A 488 -13.29 -8.94 14.06
C ILE A 488 -14.48 -9.00 15.03
N GLN A 489 -14.27 -8.53 16.26
CA GLN A 489 -15.26 -8.51 17.34
C GLN A 489 -15.63 -7.11 17.78
N ASN A 490 -14.76 -6.14 17.54
CA ASN A 490 -15.03 -4.73 17.79
C ASN A 490 -14.27 -3.86 16.81
N TRP A 491 -14.95 -2.84 16.31
CA TRP A 491 -14.36 -1.73 15.57
C TRP A 491 -14.96 -0.44 16.14
N SER A 492 -14.12 0.51 16.55
CA SER A 492 -14.57 1.83 16.99
C SER A 492 -15.36 2.54 15.89
N ASN A 493 -16.31 3.41 16.27
CA ASN A 493 -16.96 4.29 15.30
C ASN A 493 -15.91 5.19 14.62
N PRO A 494 -16.18 5.67 13.38
CA PRO A 494 -15.37 6.71 12.77
C PRO A 494 -15.32 7.96 13.65
N LEU A 495 -14.15 8.62 13.70
CA LEU A 495 -14.02 9.93 14.33
C LEU A 495 -14.72 11.03 13.51
N PRO A 496 -15.04 12.21 14.10
CA PRO A 496 -15.62 13.34 13.36
C PRO A 496 -14.81 13.78 12.14
N GLU A 497 -13.48 13.72 12.24
CA GLU A 497 -12.52 14.05 11.18
C GLU A 497 -12.19 12.87 10.24
N GLU A 498 -12.70 11.67 10.52
CA GLU A 498 -12.39 10.45 9.79
C GLU A 498 -13.42 10.17 8.70
N ILE A 499 -12.94 10.01 7.47
CA ILE A 499 -13.71 9.37 6.40
C ILE A 499 -13.28 7.92 6.35
N ARG A 500 -14.23 7.00 6.56
CA ARG A 500 -13.96 5.56 6.54
C ARG A 500 -14.87 4.87 5.54
N ASP A 501 -14.26 4.29 4.52
CA ASP A 501 -14.93 3.45 3.54
C ASP A 501 -14.63 1.99 3.91
N ASP A 502 -15.36 1.46 4.88
CA ASP A 502 -15.25 0.05 5.29
C ASP A 502 -16.11 -0.89 4.42
N GLN A 503 -15.76 -2.18 4.39
CA GLN A 503 -16.56 -3.20 3.69
C GLN A 503 -17.88 -3.52 4.43
N GLY A 504 -18.51 -2.54 5.08
CA GLY A 504 -19.64 -2.72 5.99
C GLY A 504 -19.27 -3.38 7.33
N ILE A 505 -18.00 -3.70 7.57
CA ILE A 505 -17.58 -4.49 8.74
C ILE A 505 -17.86 -3.75 10.06
N CYS A 506 -17.97 -2.42 10.05
CA CYS A 506 -18.37 -1.62 11.22
C CYS A 506 -19.88 -1.64 11.51
N THR A 507 -20.70 -2.25 10.65
CA THR A 507 -22.17 -2.12 10.77
C THR A 507 -22.67 -2.88 12.00
N ARG A 508 -23.22 -2.14 12.96
CA ARG A 508 -23.98 -2.72 14.07
C ARG A 508 -25.31 -3.24 13.55
N ASN A 509 -25.80 -4.31 14.16
CA ASN A 509 -27.14 -4.82 13.88
C ASN A 509 -28.17 -3.70 14.19
N PRO A 510 -29.02 -3.29 13.22
CA PRO A 510 -29.91 -2.15 13.38
C PRO A 510 -30.99 -2.38 14.44
N ASP A 511 -31.39 -3.63 14.67
CA ASP A 511 -32.44 -3.98 15.63
C ASP A 511 -31.93 -4.04 17.09
N THR A 512 -30.67 -4.44 17.28
CA THR A 512 -30.11 -4.74 18.62
C THR A 512 -28.97 -3.80 19.02
N GLY A 513 -28.39 -3.05 18.09
CA GLY A 513 -27.18 -2.25 18.29
C GLY A 513 -25.90 -3.08 18.52
N ALA A 514 -25.99 -4.41 18.49
CA ALA A 514 -24.85 -5.29 18.72
C ALA A 514 -23.86 -5.24 17.55
N PHE A 515 -22.56 -5.30 17.84
CA PHE A 515 -21.53 -5.42 16.80
C PHE A 515 -21.61 -6.80 16.16
N VAL A 516 -21.61 -6.85 14.83
CA VAL A 516 -21.68 -8.12 14.10
C VAL A 516 -20.27 -8.66 13.91
N HIS A 517 -19.97 -9.80 14.52
CA HIS A 517 -18.66 -10.43 14.33
C HIS A 517 -18.45 -10.79 12.86
N TYR A 518 -17.29 -10.44 12.33
CA TYR A 518 -16.95 -10.66 10.93
C TYR A 518 -15.70 -11.52 10.80
N ASN A 519 -15.76 -12.55 9.96
CA ASN A 519 -14.65 -13.46 9.68
C ASN A 519 -13.88 -13.01 8.44
N LEU A 520 -12.59 -12.72 8.61
CA LEU A 520 -11.67 -12.42 7.51
C LEU A 520 -11.31 -13.72 6.78
N ALA A 521 -12.25 -14.20 5.98
CA ALA A 521 -12.23 -15.52 5.37
C ALA A 521 -11.12 -15.72 4.31
N GLY A 522 -10.45 -14.66 3.85
CA GLY A 522 -9.41 -14.74 2.83
C GLY A 522 -9.93 -15.20 1.46
N ALA A 523 -11.24 -15.11 1.22
CA ALA A 523 -11.86 -15.50 -0.05
C ALA A 523 -11.52 -14.55 -1.21
N TYR A 524 -11.21 -13.30 -0.86
CA TYR A 524 -10.87 -12.19 -1.75
C TYR A 524 -9.72 -11.38 -1.12
N ASP A 525 -9.55 -10.13 -1.54
CA ASP A 525 -8.49 -9.25 -1.05
C ASP A 525 -8.47 -9.13 0.48
N SER A 526 -7.29 -8.79 1.01
CA SER A 526 -7.10 -8.61 2.44
C SER A 526 -7.62 -7.27 2.95
N ASN A 527 -8.12 -6.39 2.09
CA ASN A 527 -8.61 -5.08 2.48
C ASN A 527 -9.84 -5.18 3.39
N VAL A 528 -9.80 -4.43 4.48
CA VAL A 528 -10.83 -4.38 5.52
C VAL A 528 -11.57 -3.03 5.46
N ALA A 529 -10.81 -1.94 5.32
CA ALA A 529 -11.33 -0.60 5.08
C ALA A 529 -10.28 0.31 4.44
N LEU A 530 -10.77 1.42 3.90
CA LEU A 530 -9.99 2.60 3.57
C LEU A 530 -10.22 3.65 4.65
N ILE A 531 -9.14 4.25 5.16
CA ILE A 531 -9.22 5.43 6.03
C ILE A 531 -8.67 6.59 5.24
N VAL A 532 -9.49 7.62 5.07
CA VAL A 532 -9.21 8.80 4.24
C VAL A 532 -9.21 10.04 5.12
N SER A 533 -8.27 10.95 4.85
CA SER A 533 -8.15 12.24 5.52
C SER A 533 -7.78 13.34 4.54
N TYR A 534 -7.97 14.58 4.99
CA TYR A 534 -7.58 15.78 4.25
C TYR A 534 -7.08 16.88 5.20
N GLY A 535 -6.35 17.86 4.66
CA GLY A 535 -5.85 19.01 5.43
C GLY A 535 -5.39 20.18 4.55
N GLU A 536 -5.02 21.29 5.19
CA GLU A 536 -4.55 22.51 4.51
C GLU A 536 -3.06 22.47 4.20
N SER A 537 -2.31 21.53 4.75
CA SER A 537 -0.92 21.24 4.40
C SER A 537 -0.69 19.73 4.41
N ARG A 538 0.43 19.27 3.84
CA ARG A 538 0.80 17.86 3.92
C ARG A 538 1.02 17.42 5.36
N THR A 539 1.69 18.26 6.15
CA THR A 539 1.98 17.97 7.57
C THR A 539 0.69 17.83 8.37
N GLU A 540 -0.21 18.81 8.30
CA GLU A 540 -1.48 18.78 9.02
C GLU A 540 -2.34 17.56 8.63
N ASN A 541 -2.42 17.24 7.33
CA ASN A 541 -3.18 16.08 6.88
C ASN A 541 -2.62 14.77 7.48
N LEU A 542 -1.30 14.59 7.47
CA LEU A 542 -0.67 13.41 8.08
C LEU A 542 -0.79 13.41 9.62
N GLU A 543 -0.85 14.56 10.28
CA GLU A 543 -1.15 14.66 11.72
C GLU A 543 -2.59 14.23 12.03
N ILE A 544 -3.56 14.66 11.22
CA ILE A 544 -4.96 14.23 11.31
C ILE A 544 -5.05 12.71 11.10
N LEU A 545 -4.45 12.19 10.02
CA LEU A 545 -4.43 10.75 9.73
C LEU A 545 -3.76 9.94 10.86
N GLY A 546 -2.62 10.43 11.36
CA GLY A 546 -1.92 9.83 12.48
C GLY A 546 -2.79 9.80 13.76
N ASN A 547 -3.57 10.85 14.02
CA ASN A 547 -4.49 10.89 15.16
C ASN A 547 -5.69 9.95 14.98
N ILE A 548 -6.22 9.82 13.75
CA ILE A 548 -7.26 8.85 13.42
C ILE A 548 -6.77 7.43 13.71
N LEU A 549 -5.58 7.07 13.21
CA LEU A 549 -4.99 5.76 13.43
C LEU A 549 -4.67 5.50 14.91
N ARG A 550 -4.19 6.51 15.63
CA ARG A 550 -3.92 6.45 17.08
C ARG A 550 -5.17 6.08 17.88
N LYS A 551 -6.32 6.63 17.49
CA LYS A 551 -7.60 6.48 18.21
C LYS A 551 -8.46 5.31 17.71
N THR A 552 -8.19 4.80 16.50
CA THR A 552 -8.94 3.67 15.94
C THR A 552 -8.71 2.40 16.77
N GLU A 553 -9.78 1.79 17.26
CA GLU A 553 -9.72 0.51 17.96
C GLU A 553 -10.30 -0.61 17.08
N LEU A 554 -9.47 -1.57 16.70
CA LEU A 554 -9.87 -2.77 15.97
C LEU A 554 -9.41 -4.02 16.73
N ARG A 555 -10.36 -4.82 17.24
CA ARG A 555 -10.08 -5.97 18.13
C ARG A 555 -10.79 -7.22 17.67
N GLY A 556 -10.16 -8.36 17.94
CA GLY A 556 -10.66 -9.64 17.46
C GLY A 556 -9.85 -10.84 17.95
N GLN A 557 -10.38 -12.02 17.69
CA GLN A 557 -9.68 -13.28 17.94
C GLN A 557 -8.80 -13.61 16.74
N ASN A 558 -7.53 -13.93 16.98
CA ASN A 558 -6.54 -14.21 15.93
C ASN A 558 -6.53 -13.11 14.84
N LEU A 559 -6.74 -11.86 15.23
CA LEU A 559 -6.85 -10.74 14.30
C LEU A 559 -5.49 -10.04 14.19
N GLU A 560 -4.94 -10.01 12.99
CA GLU A 560 -3.80 -9.17 12.64
C GLU A 560 -4.15 -8.23 11.51
N THR A 561 -3.75 -6.97 11.65
CA THR A 561 -3.90 -5.94 10.63
C THR A 561 -2.67 -5.05 10.57
N ASN A 562 -2.48 -4.38 9.44
CA ASN A 562 -1.42 -3.38 9.26
C ASN A 562 -1.72 -2.02 9.92
N LEU A 563 -2.76 -1.86 10.74
CA LEU A 563 -3.14 -0.58 11.35
C LEU A 563 -1.97 0.08 12.11
N LEU A 564 -1.25 -0.70 12.92
CA LEU A 564 -0.09 -0.18 13.67
C LEU A 564 1.15 0.03 12.79
N VAL A 565 1.25 -0.65 11.65
CA VAL A 565 2.31 -0.38 10.65
C VAL A 565 2.10 1.02 10.09
N HIS A 566 0.87 1.35 9.68
CA HIS A 566 0.51 2.67 9.17
C HIS A 566 0.71 3.76 10.21
N TYR A 567 0.26 3.53 11.46
CA TYR A 567 0.46 4.52 12.52
C TYR A 567 1.94 4.79 12.78
N GLY A 568 2.76 3.74 12.92
CA GLY A 568 4.20 3.87 13.09
C GLY A 568 4.90 4.56 11.92
N LEU A 569 4.52 4.21 10.68
CA LEU A 569 5.09 4.79 9.47
C LEU A 569 4.76 6.28 9.33
N ILE A 570 3.51 6.68 9.54
CA ILE A 570 3.10 8.09 9.44
C ILE A 570 3.80 8.94 10.49
N GLN A 571 3.93 8.44 11.73
CA GLN A 571 4.66 9.14 12.78
C GLN A 571 6.15 9.26 12.46
N TRP A 572 6.74 8.23 11.86
CA TRP A 572 8.11 8.30 11.35
C TRP A 572 8.25 9.35 10.23
N ILE A 573 7.34 9.38 9.25
CA ILE A 573 7.34 10.37 8.16
C ILE A 573 7.24 11.80 8.72
N LEU A 574 6.30 12.05 9.63
CA LEU A 574 6.14 13.36 10.30
C LEU A 574 7.36 13.77 11.12
N GLY A 575 8.10 12.80 11.65
CA GLY A 575 9.36 13.03 12.36
C GLY A 575 10.52 13.44 11.46
N LYS A 576 10.51 12.97 10.21
CA LYS A 576 11.58 13.22 9.23
C LYS A 576 11.27 14.39 8.32
N ASP A 577 10.29 14.23 7.43
CA ASP A 577 9.77 15.28 6.56
C ASP A 577 8.45 14.83 5.94
N ALA A 578 7.37 15.62 6.09
CA ALA A 578 6.06 15.27 5.56
C ALA A 578 6.01 15.23 4.01
N MET A 579 6.96 15.91 3.34
CA MET A 579 7.13 15.89 1.88
C MET A 579 8.08 14.80 1.39
N PHE A 580 8.37 13.80 2.23
CA PHE A 580 9.13 12.61 1.89
C PHE A 580 8.70 11.98 0.55
N LYS A 581 9.70 11.58 -0.25
CA LYS A 581 9.60 10.94 -1.57
C LYS A 581 10.08 9.48 -1.46
N PRO A 582 9.23 8.57 -0.94
CA PRO A 582 9.60 7.17 -0.83
C PRO A 582 9.78 6.53 -2.19
N SER A 583 10.71 5.59 -2.31
CA SER A 583 10.76 4.67 -3.44
C SER A 583 9.86 3.47 -3.21
N THR A 584 9.53 2.77 -4.29
CA THR A 584 8.74 1.53 -4.23
C THR A 584 9.43 0.38 -3.49
N ALA A 585 10.72 0.52 -3.20
CA ALA A 585 11.51 -0.42 -2.40
C ALA A 585 11.71 0.04 -0.94
N PHE A 586 11.15 1.19 -0.54
CA PHE A 586 11.36 1.73 0.80
C PHE A 586 10.74 0.82 1.88
N MET A 587 9.51 0.34 1.68
CA MET A 587 8.77 -0.40 2.70
C MET A 587 9.48 -1.66 3.19
N ILE A 588 10.08 -2.45 2.30
CA ILE A 588 10.82 -3.67 2.69
C ILE A 588 12.04 -3.32 3.56
N SER A 589 12.69 -2.19 3.29
CA SER A 589 13.83 -1.72 4.08
C SER A 589 13.39 -1.13 5.42
N TYR A 590 12.27 -0.41 5.43
CA TYR A 590 11.63 0.08 6.66
C TYR A 590 11.27 -1.08 7.59
N LEU A 591 10.65 -2.15 7.06
CA LEU A 591 10.35 -3.36 7.83
C LEU A 591 11.60 -4.02 8.41
N ALA A 592 12.72 -4.02 7.69
CA ALA A 592 13.99 -4.51 8.24
C ALA A 592 14.49 -3.65 9.40
N GLY A 593 14.36 -2.32 9.33
CA GLY A 593 14.66 -1.45 10.47
C GLY A 593 13.76 -1.71 11.68
N ILE A 594 12.46 -1.94 11.45
CA ILE A 594 11.52 -2.34 12.52
C ILE A 594 11.88 -3.73 13.08
N GLY A 595 12.31 -4.66 12.23
CA GLY A 595 12.82 -5.96 12.63
C GLY A 595 14.10 -5.86 13.48
N ALA A 596 15.01 -4.95 13.13
CA ALA A 596 16.20 -4.68 13.93
C ALA A 596 15.84 -4.14 15.32
N LEU A 597 14.80 -3.30 15.44
CA LEU A 597 14.25 -2.90 16.75
C LEU A 597 13.73 -4.12 17.51
N GLN A 598 12.91 -4.96 16.87
CA GLN A 598 12.36 -6.18 17.48
C GLN A 598 13.46 -7.14 17.97
N ALA A 599 14.56 -7.28 17.22
CA ALA A 599 15.70 -8.09 17.62
C ALA A 599 16.32 -7.61 18.94
N VAL A 600 16.44 -6.29 19.15
CA VAL A 600 16.93 -5.73 20.42
C VAL A 600 15.89 -5.89 21.54
N ILE A 601 14.60 -5.69 21.24
CA ILE A 601 13.50 -5.82 22.23
C ILE A 601 13.39 -7.24 22.77
N ASN A 602 13.58 -8.26 21.92
CA ASN A 602 13.53 -9.67 22.31
C ASN A 602 14.49 -10.00 23.48
N ASP A 603 15.54 -9.19 23.62
CA ASP A 603 16.64 -9.38 24.55
C ASP A 603 16.62 -8.34 25.68
N LEU A 604 15.50 -7.64 25.85
CA LEU A 604 15.34 -6.63 26.89
C LEU A 604 14.57 -7.19 28.10
N ASP A 605 14.94 -6.73 29.29
CA ASP A 605 14.25 -7.00 30.55
C ASP A 605 14.07 -5.71 31.35
N LEU A 606 12.91 -5.06 31.14
CA LEU A 606 12.55 -3.81 31.83
C LEU A 606 12.38 -4.00 33.34
N GLU A 607 11.84 -5.15 33.75
CA GLU A 607 11.62 -5.46 35.17
C GLU A 607 12.97 -5.59 35.90
N TYR A 608 13.93 -6.30 35.30
CA TYR A 608 15.30 -6.37 35.80
C TYR A 608 15.91 -4.98 35.95
N LEU A 609 15.81 -4.13 34.91
CA LEU A 609 16.36 -2.77 34.93
C LEU A 609 15.78 -1.95 36.09
N TRP A 610 14.46 -1.97 36.28
CA TRP A 610 13.80 -1.23 37.37
C TRP A 610 14.14 -1.79 38.75
N SER A 611 14.21 -3.13 38.87
CA SER A 611 14.57 -3.83 40.10
C SER A 611 15.99 -3.47 40.55
N GLU A 612 17.00 -3.51 39.68
CA GLU A 612 18.37 -3.18 40.04
C GLU A 612 18.51 -1.74 40.53
N LYS A 613 17.82 -0.81 39.85
CA LYS A 613 17.75 0.60 40.25
C LYS A 613 17.12 0.77 41.63
N THR A 614 16.05 0.02 41.89
CA THR A 614 15.37 0.02 43.19
C THR A 614 16.25 -0.58 44.29
N LYS A 615 17.03 -1.64 44.00
CA LYS A 615 17.95 -2.24 44.98
C LYS A 615 19.07 -1.29 45.41
N ALA A 616 19.64 -0.56 44.46
CA ALA A 616 20.72 0.41 44.68
C ALA A 616 20.27 1.68 45.44
N ALA A 617 18.96 1.94 45.52
CA ALA A 617 18.39 3.12 46.16
C ALA A 617 18.34 3.03 47.70
N ASP A 618 18.41 4.19 48.37
CA ASP A 618 18.13 4.32 49.80
C ASP A 618 16.63 4.09 50.13
N ALA A 619 16.29 4.12 51.43
CA ALA A 619 14.94 3.80 51.89
C ALA A 619 13.85 4.75 51.38
N ASP A 620 14.15 6.03 51.19
CA ASP A 620 13.16 7.02 50.75
C ASP A 620 13.03 7.03 49.23
N LEU A 621 14.14 6.92 48.51
CA LEU A 621 14.14 6.75 47.06
C LEU A 621 13.43 5.44 46.64
N LYS A 622 13.57 4.35 47.41
CA LYS A 622 12.81 3.10 47.21
C LYS A 622 11.30 3.32 47.26
N LYS A 623 10.80 4.10 48.22
CA LYS A 623 9.36 4.44 48.30
C LYS A 623 8.90 5.23 47.09
N ILE A 624 9.69 6.20 46.63
CA ILE A 624 9.39 7.01 45.45
C ILE A 624 9.35 6.14 44.19
N LEU A 625 10.37 5.32 43.96
CA LEU A 625 10.44 4.42 42.80
C LEU A 625 9.28 3.41 42.81
N SER A 626 8.92 2.86 43.98
CA SER A 626 7.77 1.95 44.10
C SER A 626 6.45 2.61 43.68
N LYS A 627 6.23 3.90 44.04
CA LYS A 627 5.03 4.65 43.63
C LYS A 627 5.00 5.01 42.14
N LYS A 628 6.17 5.12 41.49
CA LYS A 628 6.31 5.56 40.10
C LYS A 628 6.45 4.41 39.10
N MET A 629 6.57 3.18 39.58
CA MET A 629 6.82 2.03 38.71
C MET A 629 5.78 1.90 37.60
N THR A 630 4.49 2.01 37.95
CA THR A 630 3.40 1.86 36.97
C THR A 630 3.31 3.07 36.04
N LEU A 631 3.55 4.29 36.56
CA LEU A 631 3.62 5.50 35.74
C LEU A 631 4.68 5.40 34.62
N VAL A 632 5.83 4.78 34.89
CA VAL A 632 6.96 4.74 33.93
C VAL A 632 7.01 3.45 33.12
N ILE A 633 6.97 2.29 33.77
CA ILE A 633 7.22 0.99 33.12
C ILE A 633 6.05 0.57 32.24
N ARG A 634 4.80 0.75 32.69
CA ARG A 634 3.61 0.33 31.92
C ARG A 634 3.53 0.92 30.51
N PRO A 635 3.65 2.25 30.30
CA PRO A 635 3.62 2.80 28.95
C PRO A 635 4.86 2.36 28.13
N MET A 636 6.02 2.19 28.76
CA MET A 636 7.20 1.64 28.07
C MET A 636 6.95 0.19 27.59
N GLU A 637 6.37 -0.67 28.43
CA GLU A 637 6.00 -2.03 28.04
C GLU A 637 5.00 -2.04 26.88
N ARG A 638 3.98 -1.17 26.92
CA ARG A 638 3.02 -1.02 25.81
C ARG A 638 3.69 -0.59 24.51
N LEU A 639 4.63 0.36 24.57
CA LEU A 639 5.39 0.81 23.40
C LEU A 639 6.27 -0.33 22.84
N LEU A 640 6.97 -1.06 23.70
CA LEU A 640 7.89 -2.12 23.30
C LEU A 640 7.18 -3.43 22.88
N ALA A 641 5.90 -3.61 23.22
CA ALA A 641 5.10 -4.75 22.78
C ALA A 641 4.86 -4.78 21.26
N ASN A 642 5.02 -3.64 20.57
CA ASN A 642 4.92 -3.55 19.13
C ASN A 642 6.06 -2.68 18.54
N PRO A 643 6.94 -3.26 17.72
CA PRO A 643 8.11 -2.55 17.21
C PRO A 643 7.74 -1.43 16.21
N HIS A 644 6.58 -1.49 15.56
CA HIS A 644 6.08 -0.40 14.70
C HIS A 644 5.73 0.84 15.52
N LEU A 645 5.11 0.65 16.70
CA LEU A 645 4.84 1.75 17.62
C LEU A 645 6.14 2.39 18.10
N LEU A 646 7.15 1.57 18.47
CA LEU A 646 8.46 2.08 18.84
C LEU A 646 9.13 2.83 17.67
N GLY A 647 9.14 2.27 16.47
CA GLY A 647 9.74 2.88 15.29
C GLY A 647 9.14 4.25 14.96
N GLY A 648 7.81 4.37 15.04
CA GLY A 648 7.11 5.65 14.89
C GLY A 648 7.45 6.65 16.01
N PHE A 649 7.51 6.20 17.26
CA PHE A 649 7.86 7.05 18.42
C PHE A 649 9.29 7.57 18.31
N LEU A 650 10.24 6.69 17.97
CA LEU A 650 11.64 7.05 17.74
C LEU A 650 11.77 8.00 16.56
N GLY A 651 11.07 7.74 15.45
CA GLY A 651 11.07 8.63 14.29
C GLY A 651 10.53 10.02 14.61
N TYR A 652 9.38 10.10 15.28
CA TYR A 652 8.69 11.37 15.54
C TYR A 652 9.39 12.25 16.57
N PHE A 653 9.94 11.66 17.64
CA PHE A 653 10.46 12.40 18.79
C PHE A 653 11.98 12.56 18.85
N ASP A 654 12.73 12.00 17.90
CA ASP A 654 14.18 12.23 17.80
C ASP A 654 14.49 13.72 17.60
N GLY A 655 15.40 14.26 18.41
CA GLY A 655 15.68 15.70 18.44
C GLY A 655 14.60 16.57 19.10
N LYS A 656 13.43 16.02 19.43
CA LYS A 656 12.36 16.73 20.16
C LYS A 656 12.45 16.46 21.66
N LEU A 657 12.26 15.20 22.07
CA LEU A 657 12.24 14.83 23.50
C LEU A 657 13.64 14.52 24.04
N TRP A 658 14.55 14.06 23.17
CA TRP A 658 15.95 13.78 23.50
C TRP A 658 16.88 14.30 22.40
N THR A 659 18.17 14.42 22.75
CA THR A 659 19.26 14.62 21.79
C THR A 659 20.22 13.44 21.86
N ARG A 660 20.95 13.22 20.76
CA ARG A 660 21.92 12.12 20.62
C ARG A 660 23.27 12.68 20.18
N SER A 661 24.35 12.19 20.77
CA SER A 661 25.73 12.48 20.36
C SER A 661 26.54 11.19 20.39
N GLY A 662 26.66 10.52 19.24
CA GLY A 662 27.14 9.15 19.17
C GLY A 662 26.22 8.21 19.96
N ASN A 663 26.79 7.47 20.91
CA ASN A 663 26.02 6.56 21.79
C ASN A 663 25.41 7.25 23.01
N ASN A 664 25.72 8.53 23.23
CA ASN A 664 25.19 9.28 24.38
C ASN A 664 23.83 9.87 24.04
N VAL A 665 22.90 9.73 24.98
CA VAL A 665 21.54 10.26 24.91
C VAL A 665 21.29 11.16 26.12
N SER A 666 20.64 12.29 25.92
CA SER A 666 20.21 13.17 27.00
C SER A 666 18.84 13.76 26.70
N PHE A 667 18.10 14.08 27.76
CA PHE A 667 16.82 14.76 27.62
C PHE A 667 17.00 16.14 27.03
N ASN A 668 16.20 16.44 25.99
CA ASN A 668 16.08 17.76 25.40
C ASN A 668 14.94 18.54 26.08
N GLU A 669 13.85 17.83 26.37
CA GLU A 669 12.70 18.33 27.12
C GLU A 669 12.64 17.74 28.52
N ASN A 670 11.83 18.35 29.40
CA ASN A 670 11.63 17.82 30.74
C ASN A 670 11.11 16.36 30.66
N PRO A 671 11.70 15.40 31.40
CA PRO A 671 11.26 14.00 31.37
C PRO A 671 9.78 13.78 31.74
N ILE A 672 9.16 14.72 32.45
CA ILE A 672 7.70 14.72 32.68
C ILE A 672 6.92 14.95 31.39
N GLN A 673 7.39 15.84 30.50
CA GLN A 673 6.79 16.05 29.18
C GLN A 673 7.03 14.85 28.25
N PHE A 674 8.16 14.15 28.42
CA PHE A 674 8.40 12.88 27.74
C PHE A 674 7.31 11.86 28.12
N LEU A 675 7.04 11.69 29.42
CA LEU A 675 5.97 10.80 29.88
C LEU A 675 4.61 11.20 29.33
N ASP A 676 4.24 12.47 29.45
CA ASP A 676 2.96 12.99 28.94
C ASP A 676 2.78 12.69 27.45
N SER A 677 3.83 12.95 26.66
CA SER A 677 3.87 12.65 25.22
C SER A 677 3.75 11.16 24.92
N LEU A 678 4.39 10.31 25.73
CA LEU A 678 4.32 8.85 25.60
C LEU A 678 2.92 8.31 25.90
N TYR A 679 2.26 8.81 26.95
CA TYR A 679 0.88 8.46 27.27
C TYR A 679 -0.08 8.89 26.15
N TYR A 680 0.08 10.12 25.65
CA TYR A 680 -0.71 10.61 24.52
C TYR A 680 -0.49 9.75 23.26
N TYR A 681 0.77 9.48 22.90
CA TYR A 681 1.13 8.68 21.73
C TYR A 681 0.51 7.27 21.77
N LEU A 682 0.48 6.64 22.94
CA LEU A 682 -0.11 5.32 23.13
C LEU A 682 -1.64 5.34 23.28
N ASN A 683 -2.28 6.50 23.11
CA ASN A 683 -3.72 6.68 23.32
C ASN A 683 -4.15 6.24 24.73
N LEU A 684 -3.31 6.47 25.74
CA LEU A 684 -3.57 6.16 27.15
C LEU A 684 -4.07 7.39 27.93
N ASP A 685 -4.30 8.51 27.26
CA ASP A 685 -4.87 9.72 27.84
C ASP A 685 -6.31 9.51 28.35
N THR A 686 -6.71 10.33 29.33
CA THR A 686 -8.01 10.23 29.98
C THR A 686 -9.14 10.67 29.05
N THR A 687 -10.02 9.72 28.74
CA THR A 687 -11.30 9.96 28.06
C THR A 687 -12.37 9.17 28.82
N GLU A 688 -13.58 9.75 28.98
CA GLU A 688 -14.62 9.24 29.88
C GLU A 688 -15.11 7.81 29.56
N GLN A 689 -14.81 7.29 28.36
CA GLN A 689 -15.35 6.02 27.86
C GLN A 689 -14.34 4.84 27.81
N LYS A 690 -13.08 5.04 28.20
CA LYS A 690 -12.06 3.96 28.16
C LYS A 690 -12.03 3.12 29.44
N ALA A 691 -11.87 1.81 29.27
CA ALA A 691 -11.58 0.89 30.37
C ALA A 691 -10.24 1.25 31.04
N SER A 692 -10.10 0.98 32.35
CA SER A 692 -8.88 1.31 33.11
C SER A 692 -7.61 0.63 32.57
N SER A 693 -7.74 -0.49 31.83
CA SER A 693 -6.61 -1.11 31.15
C SER A 693 -6.09 -0.26 29.98
N GLU A 694 -6.93 0.59 29.38
CA GLU A 694 -6.67 1.37 28.16
C GLU A 694 -6.45 2.86 28.42
N LYS A 695 -6.34 3.27 29.69
CA LYS A 695 -5.98 4.64 30.08
C LYS A 695 -4.94 4.67 31.19
N ILE A 696 -4.33 5.83 31.43
CA ILE A 696 -3.52 6.11 32.60
C ILE A 696 -4.34 5.83 33.88
N TRP A 697 -3.70 5.27 34.90
CA TRP A 697 -4.37 4.97 36.16
C TRP A 697 -4.50 6.22 37.01
N ASP A 698 -5.60 6.35 37.75
CA ASP A 698 -5.97 7.56 38.46
C ASP A 698 -4.85 8.10 39.39
N HIS A 699 -4.12 7.21 40.08
CA HIS A 699 -3.00 7.61 40.93
C HIS A 699 -1.75 8.04 40.14
N ASP A 700 -1.51 7.43 39.00
CA ASP A 700 -0.39 7.78 38.10
C ASP A 700 -0.69 9.11 37.38
N GLU A 701 -1.94 9.32 36.96
CA GLU A 701 -2.41 10.57 36.36
C GLU A 701 -2.29 11.73 37.35
N LYS A 702 -2.77 11.54 38.58
CA LYS A 702 -2.64 12.56 39.63
C LYS A 702 -1.18 12.95 39.83
N LEU A 703 -0.27 11.97 39.88
CA LEU A 703 1.16 12.23 40.03
C LEU A 703 1.75 12.98 38.83
N LEU A 704 1.33 12.63 37.60
CA LEU A 704 1.76 13.31 36.38
C LEU A 704 1.27 14.77 36.35
N ILE A 705 0.01 15.02 36.72
CA ILE A 705 -0.57 16.37 36.81
C ILE A 705 0.17 17.21 37.86
N GLU A 706 0.35 16.68 39.08
CA GLU A 706 1.09 17.37 40.15
C GLU A 706 2.51 17.73 39.71
N ALA A 707 3.19 16.85 38.95
CA ALA A 707 4.51 17.12 38.40
C ALA A 707 4.47 18.24 37.35
N LYS A 708 3.49 18.24 36.42
CA LYS A 708 3.32 19.29 35.41
C LYS A 708 3.06 20.65 36.05
N GLU A 709 2.16 20.70 37.03
CA GLU A 709 1.84 21.91 37.79
C GLU A 709 3.06 22.44 38.55
N PHE A 710 3.84 21.55 39.19
CA PHE A 710 5.08 21.91 39.86
C PHE A 710 6.07 22.61 38.90
N TYR A 711 6.31 22.05 37.71
CA TYR A 711 7.25 22.64 36.76
C TYR A 711 6.71 23.93 36.11
N ALA A 712 5.39 24.03 35.90
CA ALA A 712 4.76 25.26 35.41
C ALA A 712 4.92 26.41 36.43
N GLU A 713 4.65 26.13 37.71
CA GLU A 713 4.80 27.12 38.77
C GLU A 713 6.28 27.47 39.03
N LEU A 714 7.18 26.48 38.94
CA LEU A 714 8.63 26.71 39.03
C LEU A 714 9.11 27.65 37.92
N SER A 715 8.69 27.40 36.68
CA SER A 715 9.03 28.26 35.53
C SER A 715 8.50 29.67 35.75
N LYS A 716 7.24 29.81 36.20
CA LYS A 716 6.61 31.10 36.47
C LYS A 716 7.36 31.94 37.51
N ARG A 717 7.79 31.34 38.63
CA ARG A 717 8.49 32.06 39.73
C ARG A 717 9.97 32.31 39.49
N THR A 718 10.60 31.55 38.59
CA THR A 718 12.05 31.64 38.32
C THR A 718 12.38 32.30 36.99
N GLY A 719 11.43 32.37 36.07
CA GLY A 719 11.64 32.82 34.69
C GLY A 719 12.41 31.84 33.82
N LEU A 720 12.81 30.67 34.34
CA LEU A 720 13.50 29.62 33.59
C LEU A 720 12.51 28.94 32.63
N LYS A 721 12.87 28.82 31.35
CA LYS A 721 11.94 28.34 30.30
C LYS A 721 12.31 26.98 29.76
N THR A 722 13.59 26.64 29.71
CA THR A 722 14.07 25.39 29.09
C THR A 722 14.45 24.35 30.13
N TRP A 723 14.39 23.08 29.74
CA TRP A 723 14.83 21.97 30.60
C TRP A 723 16.30 22.14 31.02
N LYS A 724 17.16 22.60 30.10
CA LYS A 724 18.58 22.86 30.38
C LYS A 724 18.75 23.90 31.49
N GLU A 725 18.02 25.01 31.42
CA GLU A 725 18.08 26.06 32.44
C GLU A 725 17.61 25.55 33.81
N ILE A 726 16.49 24.82 33.86
CA ILE A 726 15.92 24.28 35.09
C ILE A 726 16.86 23.24 35.72
N SER A 727 17.34 22.27 34.93
CA SER A 727 18.23 21.20 35.41
C SER A 727 19.57 21.76 35.87
N GLU A 728 20.16 22.72 35.16
CA GLU A 728 21.40 23.39 35.59
C GLU A 728 21.21 24.21 36.88
N ALA A 729 20.10 24.95 37.02
CA ALA A 729 19.83 25.74 38.21
C ALA A 729 19.69 24.86 39.46
N VAL A 730 18.97 23.75 39.34
CA VAL A 730 18.83 22.76 40.43
C VAL A 730 20.16 22.09 40.73
N ALA A 731 20.92 21.66 39.71
CA ALA A 731 22.21 20.99 39.88
C ALA A 731 23.29 21.89 40.51
N LYS A 732 23.33 23.18 40.13
CA LYS A 732 24.24 24.18 40.73
C LYS A 732 23.85 24.55 42.16
N GLY A 733 22.62 24.24 42.59
CA GLY A 733 22.11 24.47 43.94
C GLY A 733 21.81 25.92 44.29
N LYS A 734 22.24 26.90 43.48
CA LYS A 734 22.01 28.33 43.71
C LYS A 734 20.57 28.72 43.37
N ASN A 735 19.89 29.35 44.31
CA ASN A 735 18.55 29.87 44.12
C ASN A 735 18.51 30.91 42.97
N PRO A 736 17.73 30.65 41.90
CA PRO A 736 17.70 31.50 40.72
C PRO A 736 16.77 32.71 40.86
N SER A 737 15.93 32.78 41.91
CA SER A 737 14.88 33.80 42.04
C SER A 737 14.82 34.43 43.43
N LYS A 738 14.56 35.73 43.48
CA LYS A 738 14.28 36.45 44.74
C LYS A 738 12.87 36.19 45.28
N GLU A 739 11.98 35.63 44.46
CA GLU A 739 10.60 35.29 44.85
C GLU A 739 10.50 33.97 45.63
N ILE A 740 11.57 33.17 45.64
CA ILE A 740 11.65 31.90 46.34
C ILE A 740 12.64 32.09 47.49
N SER A 741 12.22 31.80 48.73
CA SER A 741 13.14 31.79 49.88
C SER A 741 14.12 30.62 49.78
N GLU A 742 15.30 30.72 50.40
CA GLU A 742 16.27 29.60 50.42
C GLU A 742 15.67 28.32 51.04
N GLU A 743 14.83 28.45 52.08
CA GLU A 743 14.14 27.29 52.67
C GLU A 743 13.16 26.64 51.68
N LEU A 744 12.41 27.45 50.91
CA LEU A 744 11.51 26.94 49.89
C LEU A 744 12.30 26.33 48.72
N TRP A 745 13.45 26.91 48.36
CA TRP A 745 14.32 26.40 47.31
C TRP A 745 14.88 25.01 47.64
N GLU A 746 15.25 24.73 48.90
CA GLU A 746 15.62 23.38 49.32
C GLU A 746 14.46 22.38 49.12
N LYS A 747 13.22 22.78 49.45
CA LYS A 747 12.02 21.95 49.19
C LYS A 747 11.78 21.75 47.70
N VAL A 748 11.99 22.78 46.87
CA VAL A 748 11.90 22.69 45.40
C VAL A 748 12.91 21.68 44.86
N LYS A 749 14.17 21.70 45.31
CA LYS A 749 15.18 20.72 44.90
C LYS A 749 14.78 19.29 45.30
N ALA A 750 14.26 19.11 46.51
CA ALA A 750 13.76 17.81 46.96
C ALA A 750 12.58 17.30 46.11
N SER A 751 11.59 18.16 45.82
CA SER A 751 10.47 17.85 44.93
C SER A 751 10.93 17.53 43.51
N HIS A 752 11.86 18.32 42.96
CA HIS A 752 12.48 18.05 41.66
C HIS A 752 13.11 16.65 41.64
N ASN A 753 13.95 16.32 42.62
CA ASN A 753 14.61 15.01 42.70
C ASN A 753 13.59 13.86 42.78
N GLY A 754 12.50 14.03 43.55
CA GLY A 754 11.42 13.04 43.61
C GLY A 754 10.67 12.87 42.29
N PHE A 755 10.30 13.98 41.64
CA PHE A 755 9.64 13.94 40.33
C PHE A 755 10.54 13.39 39.23
N GLN A 756 11.86 13.56 39.30
CA GLN A 756 12.80 13.05 38.31
C GLN A 756 13.26 11.61 38.57
N ALA A 757 13.17 11.12 39.81
CA ALA A 757 13.62 9.77 40.17
C ALA A 757 13.00 8.67 39.28
N GLY A 758 13.83 7.91 38.57
CA GLY A 758 13.39 6.81 37.71
C GLY A 758 13.04 7.21 36.28
N LEU A 759 12.96 8.51 35.96
CA LEU A 759 12.61 8.95 34.60
C LEU A 759 13.76 8.76 33.61
N GLU A 760 15.01 8.66 34.08
CA GLU A 760 16.15 8.37 33.22
C GLU A 760 16.00 7.02 32.48
N THR A 761 15.19 6.09 33.00
CA THR A 761 14.82 4.83 32.33
C THR A 761 14.17 5.07 30.97
N LEU A 762 13.53 6.21 30.72
CA LEU A 762 12.96 6.57 29.42
C LEU A 762 14.01 6.71 28.32
N LEU A 763 15.25 7.08 28.67
CA LEU A 763 16.37 7.16 27.71
C LEU A 763 16.81 5.79 27.18
N LEU A 764 16.28 4.69 27.73
CA LEU A 764 16.42 3.37 27.13
C LEU A 764 15.83 3.31 25.72
N LEU A 765 14.72 4.00 25.47
CA LEU A 765 14.03 3.99 24.18
C LEU A 765 14.93 4.48 23.04
N PRO A 766 15.54 5.68 23.10
CA PRO A 766 16.49 6.09 22.06
C PRO A 766 17.77 5.24 22.03
N LYS A 767 18.20 4.62 23.14
CA LYS A 767 19.33 3.68 23.08
C LYS A 767 19.04 2.41 22.30
N ILE A 768 17.79 1.91 22.35
CA ILE A 768 17.34 0.80 21.49
C ILE A 768 17.50 1.19 20.01
N GLY A 769 17.04 2.39 19.65
CA GLY A 769 17.16 2.92 18.28
C GLY A 769 18.60 3.09 17.79
N ILE A 770 19.53 3.47 18.69
CA ILE A 770 20.97 3.53 18.37
C ILE A 770 21.52 2.12 18.16
N LYS A 771 21.24 1.18 19.09
CA LYS A 771 21.77 -0.18 19.04
C LYS A 771 21.28 -0.95 17.82
N SER A 772 20.06 -0.71 17.37
CA SER A 772 19.48 -1.33 16.19
C SER A 772 19.80 -0.60 14.88
N ASN A 773 20.60 0.48 14.92
CA ASN A 773 20.88 1.35 13.78
C ASN A 773 19.62 1.93 13.10
N PHE A 774 18.49 1.99 13.80
CA PHE A 774 17.21 2.42 13.23
C PHE A 774 17.24 3.89 12.80
N PHE A 775 17.98 4.73 13.53
CA PHE A 775 18.16 6.15 13.18
C PHE A 775 18.95 6.37 11.87
N GLY A 776 19.57 5.33 11.31
CA GLY A 776 20.16 5.38 9.97
C GLY A 776 19.10 5.42 8.86
N LEU A 777 17.85 5.00 9.13
CA LEU A 777 16.71 5.29 8.25
C LEU A 777 16.37 6.77 8.38
N ASP A 778 16.51 7.51 7.29
CA ASP A 778 16.33 8.96 7.29
C ASP A 778 15.82 9.49 5.95
N VAL A 779 15.63 10.81 5.85
CA VAL A 779 15.27 11.51 4.61
C VAL A 779 16.37 12.52 4.28
N ASN A 780 16.87 12.49 3.05
CA ASN A 780 17.94 13.39 2.63
C ASN A 780 17.40 14.78 2.22
N ALA A 781 18.31 15.69 1.83
CA ALA A 781 17.94 17.04 1.42
C ALA A 781 17.08 17.09 0.13
N ASP A 782 17.15 16.05 -0.72
CA ASP A 782 16.34 15.90 -1.93
C ASP A 782 14.96 15.27 -1.65
N LEU A 783 14.68 15.00 -0.37
CA LEU A 783 13.49 14.34 0.17
C LEU A 783 13.41 12.84 -0.14
N ASP A 784 14.48 12.22 -0.63
CA ASP A 784 14.57 10.78 -0.87
C ASP A 784 14.90 10.00 0.40
N GLY A 785 14.53 8.72 0.41
CA GLY A 785 14.79 7.81 1.52
C GLY A 785 16.26 7.40 1.62
N VAL A 786 16.86 7.63 2.78
CA VAL A 786 18.17 7.12 3.17
C VAL A 786 17.98 5.80 3.90
N VAL A 787 18.62 4.76 3.38
CA VAL A 787 18.51 3.40 3.93
C VAL A 787 19.91 2.84 4.17
N PRO A 788 20.24 2.38 5.40
CA PRO A 788 21.47 1.66 5.72
C PRO A 788 21.66 0.39 4.88
N ASP A 789 22.90 0.04 4.57
CA ASP A 789 23.21 -1.10 3.69
C ASP A 789 22.73 -2.45 4.27
N GLU A 790 22.76 -2.61 5.58
CA GLU A 790 22.23 -3.80 6.28
C GLU A 790 20.71 -3.98 6.13
N PHE A 791 19.96 -2.92 5.85
CA PHE A 791 18.52 -3.00 5.55
C PHE A 791 18.24 -3.12 4.05
N LYS A 792 19.24 -2.93 3.19
CA LYS A 792 19.15 -3.16 1.73
C LYS A 792 19.61 -4.56 1.34
N ASN A 793 20.68 -5.06 1.95
CA ASN A 793 21.25 -6.37 1.66
C ASN A 793 20.19 -7.44 1.97
N LYS A 794 19.89 -8.28 0.97
CA LYS A 794 18.80 -9.24 1.02
C LYS A 794 18.88 -10.17 2.23
N ASP A 795 20.05 -10.70 2.55
CA ASP A 795 20.20 -11.71 3.60
C ASP A 795 19.97 -11.11 5.00
N THR A 796 20.60 -9.97 5.29
CA THR A 796 20.43 -9.28 6.57
C THR A 796 19.04 -8.68 6.70
N ARG A 797 18.51 -8.08 5.63
CA ARG A 797 17.16 -7.51 5.58
C ARG A 797 16.10 -8.58 5.84
N ASP A 798 16.16 -9.70 5.13
CA ASP A 798 15.17 -10.77 5.26
C ASP A 798 15.29 -11.43 6.65
N ALA A 799 16.50 -11.52 7.23
CA ALA A 799 16.71 -11.97 8.60
C ALA A 799 16.06 -11.03 9.63
N PHE A 800 16.18 -9.71 9.46
CA PHE A 800 15.50 -8.76 10.34
C PHE A 800 13.98 -8.83 10.21
N ILE A 801 13.43 -8.88 8.98
CA ILE A 801 11.98 -8.97 8.76
C ILE A 801 11.40 -10.23 9.42
N LYS A 802 12.11 -11.36 9.38
CA LYS A 802 11.70 -12.61 10.06
C LYS A 802 11.49 -12.43 11.57
N THR A 803 12.15 -11.47 12.22
CA THR A 803 11.94 -11.24 13.66
C THR A 803 10.56 -10.66 13.98
N LEU A 804 9.90 -10.01 13.02
CA LEU A 804 8.56 -9.40 13.19
C LEU A 804 7.44 -10.43 13.23
N ASN A 805 7.64 -11.54 12.54
CA ASN A 805 6.74 -12.69 12.55
C ASN A 805 7.60 -13.97 12.56
N PRO A 806 8.19 -14.35 13.71
CA PRO A 806 9.02 -15.53 13.79
C PRO A 806 8.17 -16.76 13.47
N PRO A 807 8.71 -17.75 12.75
CA PRO A 807 7.99 -18.97 12.48
C PRO A 807 7.56 -19.63 13.81
N PRO A 808 6.35 -20.20 13.90
CA PRO A 808 5.88 -20.89 15.09
C PRO A 808 6.90 -21.93 15.57
N LYS A 809 7.20 -21.90 16.88
CA LYS A 809 8.04 -22.89 17.54
C LYS A 809 7.38 -24.25 17.41
N MET A 810 7.98 -25.15 16.63
CA MET A 810 7.49 -26.51 16.48
C MET A 810 8.36 -27.46 17.29
N SER A 811 7.70 -28.27 18.13
CA SER A 811 8.35 -29.27 18.97
C SER A 811 8.38 -30.66 18.34
N GLY A 812 8.35 -30.78 17.00
CA GLY A 812 8.23 -32.09 16.33
C GLY A 812 8.69 -32.12 14.89
N ASP A 813 8.98 -33.34 14.41
CA ASP A 813 9.38 -33.71 13.05
C ASP A 813 8.18 -33.94 12.12
N GLU A 814 7.00 -33.39 12.45
CA GLU A 814 5.73 -33.70 11.79
C GLU A 814 4.88 -32.46 11.51
N ILE A 815 4.27 -32.43 10.32
CA ILE A 815 3.18 -31.53 9.96
C ILE A 815 1.88 -32.31 10.10
N VAL A 816 0.95 -31.76 10.88
CA VAL A 816 -0.34 -32.39 11.20
C VAL A 816 -1.51 -31.67 10.54
N ALA A 817 -2.64 -32.37 10.38
CA ALA A 817 -3.89 -31.77 9.94
C ALA A 817 -4.46 -30.83 11.02
N PRO A 818 -4.65 -29.52 10.73
CA PRO A 818 -5.18 -28.57 11.72
C PRO A 818 -6.67 -28.78 12.03
N MET A 819 -7.37 -29.49 11.15
CA MET A 819 -8.79 -29.82 11.22
C MET A 819 -9.04 -31.18 10.58
N GLY A 820 -10.19 -31.79 10.87
CA GLY A 820 -10.63 -33.02 10.17
C GLY A 820 -11.37 -32.68 8.88
N GLY A 821 -11.22 -33.51 7.85
CA GLY A 821 -11.81 -33.30 6.51
C GLY A 821 -11.22 -34.24 5.48
N MET A 822 -11.58 -34.08 4.20
CA MET A 822 -11.01 -34.89 3.10
C MET A 822 -9.68 -34.29 2.65
N PHE A 823 -8.61 -35.09 2.65
CA PHE A 823 -7.26 -34.67 2.26
C PHE A 823 -7.09 -34.68 0.73
N TYR A 824 -6.41 -33.66 0.20
CA TYR A 824 -5.95 -33.62 -1.19
C TYR A 824 -4.51 -33.09 -1.26
N SER A 825 -3.66 -33.79 -1.98
CA SER A 825 -2.27 -33.39 -2.23
C SER A 825 -2.13 -32.37 -3.36
N LYS A 826 -3.15 -32.20 -4.20
CA LYS A 826 -3.14 -31.34 -5.40
C LYS A 826 -4.39 -30.46 -5.50
N GLU A 827 -4.24 -29.32 -6.16
CA GLU A 827 -5.33 -28.34 -6.35
C GLU A 827 -6.39 -28.80 -7.36
N ALA A 828 -5.99 -29.60 -8.36
CA ALA A 828 -6.88 -30.19 -9.33
C ALA A 828 -6.32 -31.53 -9.80
N PRO A 829 -7.14 -32.46 -10.33
CA PRO A 829 -6.70 -33.80 -10.75
C PRO A 829 -5.52 -33.80 -11.73
N ASN A 830 -5.43 -32.75 -12.55
CA ASN A 830 -4.45 -32.60 -13.63
C ASN A 830 -3.19 -31.82 -13.21
N LEU A 831 -3.15 -31.30 -11.99
CA LEU A 831 -2.01 -30.54 -11.46
C LEU A 831 -1.09 -31.44 -10.64
N PRO A 832 0.21 -31.11 -10.59
CA PRO A 832 1.14 -31.83 -9.71
C PRO A 832 0.75 -31.64 -8.23
N PRO A 833 1.16 -32.56 -7.35
CA PRO A 833 1.07 -32.36 -5.90
C PRO A 833 1.69 -31.02 -5.50
N LEU A 834 1.09 -30.37 -4.51
CA LEU A 834 1.58 -29.13 -3.90
C LEU A 834 2.99 -29.32 -3.32
N ILE A 835 3.30 -30.53 -2.85
CA ILE A 835 4.62 -30.91 -2.38
C ILE A 835 4.87 -32.42 -2.51
N ASN A 836 6.11 -32.80 -2.82
CA ASN A 836 6.55 -34.20 -2.90
C ASN A 836 7.55 -34.54 -1.78
N GLU A 837 7.74 -35.84 -1.55
CA GLU A 837 8.86 -36.30 -0.70
C GLU A 837 10.20 -35.84 -1.29
N GLY A 838 11.08 -35.32 -0.44
CA GLY A 838 12.36 -34.74 -0.84
C GLY A 838 12.30 -33.27 -1.24
N ASP A 839 11.11 -32.70 -1.46
CA ASP A 839 10.96 -31.28 -1.79
C ASP A 839 11.26 -30.41 -0.56
N HIS A 840 11.96 -29.31 -0.82
CA HIS A 840 12.16 -28.23 0.12
C HIS A 840 10.98 -27.25 0.05
N PHE A 841 10.51 -26.77 1.19
CA PHE A 841 9.41 -25.82 1.31
C PHE A 841 9.74 -24.68 2.27
N GLN A 842 9.09 -23.53 2.04
CA GLN A 842 9.20 -22.36 2.90
C GLN A 842 7.98 -22.21 3.82
N ALA A 843 8.17 -21.63 5.00
CA ALA A 843 7.05 -21.24 5.87
C ALA A 843 6.03 -20.38 5.08
N GLY A 844 4.74 -20.67 5.25
CA GLY A 844 3.64 -20.05 4.51
C GLY A 844 3.35 -20.70 3.15
N GLN A 845 4.18 -21.62 2.65
CA GLN A 845 3.92 -22.34 1.40
C GLN A 845 2.77 -23.33 1.56
N PRO A 846 1.77 -23.39 0.65
CA PRO A 846 0.76 -24.44 0.66
C PRO A 846 1.38 -25.83 0.51
N LEU A 847 1.03 -26.75 1.40
CA LEU A 847 1.56 -28.11 1.41
C LEU A 847 0.54 -29.16 0.97
N PHE A 848 -0.71 -28.98 1.38
CA PHE A 848 -1.82 -29.87 1.05
C PHE A 848 -3.13 -29.14 1.28
N ILE A 849 -4.24 -29.76 0.92
CA ILE A 849 -5.58 -29.21 1.03
C ILE A 849 -6.42 -30.12 1.90
N ILE A 850 -7.25 -29.52 2.76
CA ILE A 850 -8.33 -30.22 3.46
C ILE A 850 -9.67 -29.66 2.98
N GLU A 851 -10.47 -30.50 2.34
CA GLU A 851 -11.85 -30.20 2.03
C GLU A 851 -12.74 -30.45 3.24
N VAL A 852 -13.47 -29.41 3.65
CA VAL A 852 -14.52 -29.50 4.65
C VAL A 852 -15.75 -28.83 4.07
N MET A 853 -16.86 -29.57 3.95
CA MET A 853 -18.13 -29.02 3.44
C MET A 853 -17.97 -28.29 2.08
N LYS A 854 -17.26 -28.90 1.11
CA LYS A 854 -16.96 -28.33 -0.22
C LYS A 854 -15.99 -27.14 -0.24
N MET A 855 -15.37 -26.78 0.88
CA MET A 855 -14.33 -25.76 0.93
C MET A 855 -12.93 -26.38 0.94
N PHE A 856 -12.10 -26.02 -0.03
CA PHE A 856 -10.71 -26.45 -0.14
C PHE A 856 -9.77 -25.54 0.66
N ASN A 857 -9.45 -25.94 1.89
CA ASN A 857 -8.56 -25.17 2.76
C ASN A 857 -7.11 -25.55 2.48
N LYS A 858 -6.32 -24.65 1.88
CA LYS A 858 -4.88 -24.84 1.72
C LYS A 858 -4.21 -24.76 3.09
N ILE A 859 -3.56 -25.85 3.49
CA ILE A 859 -2.80 -25.92 4.72
C ILE A 859 -1.39 -25.45 4.41
N LEU A 860 -1.04 -24.30 5.00
CA LEU A 860 0.25 -23.66 4.80
C LEU A 860 1.30 -24.27 5.73
N ALA A 861 2.54 -24.31 5.24
CA ALA A 861 3.68 -24.76 6.00
C ALA A 861 3.90 -23.86 7.22
N PRO A 862 3.90 -24.40 8.44
CA PRO A 862 4.17 -23.57 9.63
C PRO A 862 5.64 -23.14 9.69
N VAL A 863 6.55 -23.87 9.05
CA VAL A 863 8.00 -23.63 9.04
C VAL A 863 8.58 -23.90 7.66
N SER A 864 9.84 -23.54 7.44
CA SER A 864 10.60 -24.02 6.28
C SER A 864 11.29 -25.35 6.60
N GLY A 865 11.43 -26.23 5.62
CA GLY A 865 12.08 -27.51 5.79
C GLY A 865 12.02 -28.38 4.54
N THR A 866 12.44 -29.63 4.69
CA THR A 866 12.34 -30.64 3.64
C THR A 866 11.36 -31.72 4.05
N VAL A 867 10.47 -32.13 3.14
CA VAL A 867 9.60 -33.29 3.38
C VAL A 867 10.46 -34.54 3.38
N VAL A 868 10.57 -35.20 4.54
CA VAL A 868 11.29 -36.46 4.68
C VAL A 868 10.40 -37.62 4.27
N LYS A 869 9.11 -37.54 4.58
CA LYS A 869 8.13 -38.57 4.23
C LYS A 869 6.72 -38.00 4.14
N ASN A 870 5.97 -38.39 3.13
CA ASN A 870 4.55 -38.16 2.99
C ASN A 870 3.79 -39.34 3.59
N LEU A 871 3.18 -39.12 4.76
CA LEU A 871 2.41 -40.14 5.47
C LEU A 871 1.03 -40.36 4.82
N MET A 872 0.66 -39.51 3.86
CA MET A 872 -0.60 -39.52 3.11
C MET A 872 -0.39 -39.74 1.60
N ALA A 873 0.71 -40.39 1.20
CA ALA A 873 0.93 -40.77 -0.20
C ALA A 873 -0.28 -41.58 -0.73
N ASP A 874 -0.69 -41.28 -1.97
CA ASP A 874 -1.82 -41.91 -2.67
C ASP A 874 -3.14 -41.96 -1.86
N SER A 875 -3.36 -40.95 -1.03
CA SER A 875 -4.51 -40.87 -0.13
C SER A 875 -5.42 -39.67 -0.39
N ASP A 876 -5.37 -39.11 -1.60
CA ASP A 876 -6.32 -38.09 -2.07
C ASP A 876 -7.77 -38.60 -1.94
N GLY A 877 -8.65 -37.76 -1.38
CA GLY A 877 -10.04 -38.10 -1.12
C GLY A 877 -10.26 -38.98 0.12
N LYS A 878 -9.25 -39.19 0.98
CA LYS A 878 -9.43 -39.86 2.28
C LYS A 878 -9.70 -38.86 3.40
N ILE A 879 -10.50 -39.27 4.38
CA ILE A 879 -10.80 -38.47 5.57
C ILE A 879 -9.60 -38.50 6.53
N VAL A 880 -9.16 -37.32 6.96
CA VAL A 880 -8.18 -37.12 8.04
C VAL A 880 -8.85 -36.53 9.27
N THR A 881 -8.29 -36.82 10.44
CA THR A 881 -8.73 -36.26 11.74
C THR A 881 -7.83 -35.12 12.19
N LYS A 882 -8.33 -34.24 13.06
CA LYS A 882 -7.53 -33.16 13.63
C LYS A 882 -6.33 -33.74 14.39
N ALA A 883 -5.16 -33.13 14.22
CA ALA A 883 -3.86 -33.55 14.75
C ALA A 883 -3.31 -34.86 14.15
N GLN A 884 -3.94 -35.42 13.11
CA GLN A 884 -3.37 -36.55 12.38
C GLN A 884 -2.10 -36.11 11.64
N PRO A 885 -0.97 -36.82 11.77
CA PRO A 885 0.25 -36.54 11.01
C PRO A 885 0.05 -36.73 9.50
N ILE A 886 0.54 -35.76 8.72
CA ILE A 886 0.42 -35.71 7.25
C ILE A 886 1.79 -35.86 6.60
N PHE A 887 2.78 -35.07 7.04
CA PHE A 887 4.16 -35.16 6.57
C PHE A 887 5.12 -35.34 7.74
N LYS A 888 6.13 -36.20 7.59
CA LYS A 888 7.38 -36.07 8.34
C LYS A 888 8.29 -35.10 7.63
N ILE A 889 8.91 -34.22 8.38
CA ILE A 889 9.74 -33.14 7.84
C ILE A 889 11.06 -33.05 8.58
N LYS A 890 12.06 -32.52 7.89
CA LYS A 890 13.32 -32.06 8.47
C LYS A 890 13.29 -30.53 8.39
N PRO A 891 13.01 -29.82 9.49
CA PRO A 891 13.04 -28.36 9.49
C PRO A 891 14.43 -27.85 9.08
N ASP A 892 14.47 -26.73 8.35
CA ASP A 892 15.73 -26.07 8.00
C ASP A 892 16.48 -25.58 9.24
N GLU A 893 15.71 -25.13 10.23
CA GLU A 893 16.18 -24.65 11.51
C GLU A 893 15.75 -25.65 12.59
N ILE A 894 16.66 -26.55 12.97
CA ILE A 894 16.55 -27.28 14.24
C ILE A 894 16.95 -26.28 15.32
N LEU A 895 15.96 -25.72 16.02
CA LEU A 895 16.21 -24.81 17.13
C LEU A 895 17.14 -25.50 18.14
N LYS A 896 18.30 -24.90 18.41
CA LYS A 896 19.00 -25.11 19.68
C LYS A 896 18.07 -24.60 20.76
N GLU A 897 17.57 -25.49 21.63
CA GLU A 897 16.91 -25.07 22.87
C GLU A 897 17.95 -24.30 23.70
N GLU A 898 17.90 -22.96 23.68
CA GLU A 898 18.55 -22.16 24.72
C GLU A 898 17.84 -22.45 26.05
N SER A 899 18.62 -22.73 27.10
CA SER A 899 18.06 -22.91 28.42
C SER A 899 17.39 -21.61 28.90
N PRO A 900 16.35 -21.68 29.75
CA PRO A 900 15.79 -20.48 30.39
C PRO A 900 16.86 -19.61 31.07
N GLU A 901 17.90 -20.23 31.61
CA GLU A 901 19.06 -19.56 32.19
C GLU A 901 19.87 -18.77 31.16
N ASP A 902 20.13 -19.33 29.98
CA ASP A 902 20.84 -18.66 28.89
C ASP A 902 20.04 -17.48 28.34
N ILE A 903 18.73 -17.65 28.15
CA ILE A 903 17.83 -16.58 27.72
C ILE A 903 17.86 -15.44 28.74
N ARG A 904 17.78 -15.76 30.04
CA ARG A 904 17.84 -14.77 31.11
C ARG A 904 19.19 -14.06 31.15
N ALA A 905 20.30 -14.80 31.02
CA ALA A 905 21.64 -14.24 31.00
C ALA A 905 21.84 -13.28 29.82
N ARG A 906 21.36 -13.67 28.64
CA ARG A 906 21.37 -12.86 27.41
C ARG A 906 20.55 -11.57 27.58
N LYS A 907 19.34 -11.68 28.12
CA LYS A 907 18.48 -10.53 28.43
C LYS A 907 19.11 -9.55 29.40
N ILE A 908 19.68 -10.06 30.49
CA ILE A 908 20.40 -9.24 31.48
C ILE A 908 21.59 -8.55 30.83
N LYS A 909 22.37 -9.25 30.01
CA LYS A 909 23.54 -8.69 29.32
C LYS A 909 23.14 -7.53 28.40
N VAL A 910 22.17 -7.75 27.51
CA VAL A 910 21.69 -6.70 26.59
C VAL A 910 21.08 -5.53 27.34
N THR A 911 20.31 -5.79 28.40
CA THR A 911 19.74 -4.75 29.26
C THR A 911 20.82 -3.92 29.96
N LYS A 912 21.92 -4.53 30.42
CA LYS A 912 23.06 -3.81 31.00
C LYS A 912 23.82 -2.97 29.98
N GLU A 913 24.02 -3.50 28.78
CA GLU A 913 24.67 -2.76 27.68
C GLU A 913 23.86 -1.53 27.26
N LEU A 914 22.53 -1.61 27.30
CA LEU A 914 21.63 -0.50 27.02
C LEU A 914 21.37 0.40 28.25
N GLY A 915 21.61 -0.12 29.45
CA GLY A 915 21.34 0.55 30.72
C GLY A 915 22.13 1.85 30.89
N LEU A 916 21.70 2.67 31.86
CA LEU A 916 22.47 3.80 32.34
C LEU A 916 23.42 3.27 33.41
N GLY A 917 24.65 2.92 32.98
CA GLY A 917 25.78 2.74 33.88
C GLY A 917 26.22 4.06 34.50
#